data_AF-A0A1V2YEL7-F1
#
_entry.id   AF-A0A1V2YEL7-F1
#
_cell.length_a   1.000
_cell.length_b   1.000
_cell.length_c   1.000
_cell.angle_alpha   90.00
_cell.angle_beta   90.00
_cell.angle_gamma   90.00
#
_symmetry.space_group_name_H-M   'P 1'
#
loop_
_entity.id
_entity.type
_entity.pdbx_description
1 polymer ?
#
loop_
_entity_poly.entity_id
_entity_poly.type
_entity_poly.pdbx_seq_one_letter_code
_entity_poly.pdbx_strand_id
1 'polypeptide(L)'
;MSKTKKFSIFMAAILCLAPFTGCNTAHANSEASQVIYTNVNATGNNDGTSWENAFVNLYDALDSANSGAQIWVAEGTYYPTDDDDRTVSFMMKDDVSVYGGFDGNETSLSERNWEENLTVLSGDIGVRGDNSDNSIKVVIAANNIIDGFTITAGQGSNSSGGSGAPPEGSNGAPPEGMSAPPEGSNGAPPEGMSAPPEGSTGTPPEGMSAPPADGPDAMSTNHPEAGTAEYAHTVGHLTEDVVTSGDAVSSIHGNGIIIWNVAPTIQNCIITENSGGKGAGVYILGLPDSGELPTFINTTISYNNGSGRGGGVSMDMATQAYFIDCIFDSNDCDAGKGGAVYNDIKASPLFENCLFINNTAESGAAMANDGNSNSIYSNCTFYNNIATEEAAGIYQGSGAFNDPVMINSIIYGNYCEQGEVSVYSWAQCNPNISYSIIEGGYDGVGILDIDPQFIDAANMNFEYVTTSEALTASDTGEQIGFDASVISERTAQDYESIKEYLHSLEVFETIEAMDLTNPLLSSDTTHIGEIIYVDVTAIESGDGSSWNNAYTDLQTAIDYANASYTANDTPVEIWVSEGTYYTGEDRTDSFILREGVHLYGGFNGDETDISQRDLTTNITILSGEIGDTTITTDNSYHVVIGADDAIIDGFTITGGYADGVSGETYDKYGGGLLNFHGGIRDIPILDYTLGFDLIVNNCTFTQNYAQTGGATYTFHGGNPEYTNCTFVDNTAKYGGASADVAGSNSVYVDCDFLDNYALYKGGATFTDYGAMSLFYNCNFESNESGTAGGAIYVLDRASQEIGNEMDFHLIDDTWFNLTDIYSSVYLEDCNLVNNTAGSNGGAMYVYEASYAKIVNSNFESNTSVDAALVANNDATVYLDDITTFSTNSPQDTLSQQKSEIIYK
;
A
#
# COMPACT_ATOMS: atom_id res chain seq x y z
N MET A 1 -43.02 3.43 8.48
CA MET A 1 -42.78 4.89 8.49
C MET A 1 -42.15 5.27 7.17
N SER A 2 -42.57 6.39 6.58
CA SER A 2 -42.61 6.57 5.13
C SER A 2 -41.43 7.34 4.54
N LYS A 3 -41.06 6.94 3.31
CA LYS A 3 -40.65 7.76 2.15
C LYS A 3 -39.14 7.87 1.84
N THR A 4 -38.72 6.99 0.94
CA THR A 4 -38.22 7.29 -0.42
C THR A 4 -37.88 8.75 -0.73
N LYS A 5 -36.68 8.99 -1.27
CA LYS A 5 -36.46 9.94 -2.36
C LYS A 5 -35.19 9.60 -3.17
N LYS A 6 -35.44 9.21 -4.42
CA LYS A 6 -34.52 9.20 -5.55
C LYS A 6 -33.89 10.58 -5.75
N PHE A 7 -32.61 10.63 -6.08
CA PHE A 7 -32.00 11.80 -6.74
C PHE A 7 -31.60 11.40 -8.16
N SER A 8 -32.21 12.07 -9.13
CA SER A 8 -31.79 12.04 -10.53
C SER A 8 -30.91 13.26 -10.80
N ILE A 9 -29.86 13.02 -11.56
CA ILE A 9 -28.94 13.99 -12.17
C ILE A 9 -29.73 14.91 -13.11
N PHE A 10 -29.48 16.22 -13.04
CA PHE A 10 -29.57 17.11 -14.20
C PHE A 10 -28.62 18.30 -14.04
N MET A 11 -27.75 18.43 -15.04
CA MET A 11 -26.78 19.50 -15.29
C MET A 11 -27.50 20.76 -15.79
N ALA A 12 -27.08 21.96 -15.34
CA ALA A 12 -26.86 23.18 -16.14
C ALA A 12 -26.86 24.47 -15.30
N ALA A 13 -25.85 25.31 -15.55
CA ALA A 13 -25.57 26.61 -14.96
C ALA A 13 -26.63 27.71 -15.23
N ILE A 14 -26.71 28.71 -14.33
CA ILE A 14 -26.61 30.18 -14.57
C ILE A 14 -26.99 30.97 -13.29
N LEU A 15 -26.15 31.97 -13.01
CA LEU A 15 -26.22 33.06 -12.02
C LEU A 15 -27.58 33.43 -11.39
N CYS A 16 -27.59 33.65 -10.07
CA CYS A 16 -28.28 34.80 -9.47
C CYS A 16 -27.75 35.18 -8.06
N LEU A 17 -27.34 36.44 -7.92
CA LEU A 17 -27.02 37.14 -6.66
C LEU A 17 -28.25 37.27 -5.74
N ALA A 18 -28.12 36.92 -4.46
CA ALA A 18 -28.57 37.71 -3.28
C ALA A 18 -28.45 36.89 -1.96
N PRO A 19 -28.19 37.54 -0.81
CA PRO A 19 -27.72 36.90 0.41
C PRO A 19 -28.87 36.40 1.29
N PHE A 20 -28.71 35.24 1.93
CA PHE A 20 -29.57 34.79 3.02
C PHE A 20 -28.81 34.84 4.35
N THR A 21 -29.10 35.89 5.11
CA THR A 21 -28.88 35.98 6.56
C THR A 21 -29.79 34.97 7.27
N GLY A 22 -29.24 34.15 8.16
CA GLY A 22 -30.02 33.13 8.89
C GLY A 22 -29.29 32.44 10.04
N CYS A 23 -28.54 33.20 10.85
CA CYS A 23 -28.38 33.06 12.30
C CYS A 23 -28.51 31.65 12.93
N ASN A 24 -27.38 31.05 13.29
CA ASN A 24 -27.24 30.32 14.55
C ASN A 24 -26.20 31.07 15.40
N THR A 25 -26.69 31.77 16.42
CA THR A 25 -25.87 32.48 17.41
C THR A 25 -25.18 31.49 18.34
N ALA A 26 -23.93 31.16 18.05
CA ALA A 26 -22.92 31.10 19.09
C ALA A 26 -22.31 32.51 19.21
N HIS A 27 -22.11 32.98 20.43
CA HIS A 27 -21.68 34.33 20.71
C HIS A 27 -20.27 34.57 20.18
N ALA A 28 -20.14 35.19 19.01
CA ALA A 28 -18.91 35.87 18.60
C ALA A 28 -18.73 37.09 19.51
N ASN A 29 -18.06 36.90 20.64
CA ASN A 29 -17.41 37.99 21.31
C ASN A 29 -16.17 38.29 20.46
N SER A 30 -16.21 39.35 19.64
CA SER A 30 -15.03 39.87 18.96
C SER A 30 -14.14 40.57 19.99
N GLU A 31 -13.59 39.83 20.93
CA GLU A 31 -12.39 40.29 21.62
C GLU A 31 -11.26 40.24 20.60
N ALA A 32 -10.53 41.34 20.46
CA ALA A 32 -9.34 41.35 19.63
C ALA A 32 -8.43 40.21 20.09
N SER A 33 -8.03 39.34 19.16
CA SER A 33 -7.04 38.28 19.39
C SER A 33 -5.93 38.82 20.27
N GLN A 34 -5.73 38.24 21.46
CA GLN A 34 -4.71 38.68 22.40
C GLN A 34 -3.34 38.53 21.70
N VAL A 35 -2.59 39.62 21.54
CA VAL A 35 -1.20 39.58 21.05
C VAL A 35 -0.27 39.60 22.25
N ILE A 36 0.59 38.59 22.35
CA ILE A 36 1.59 38.42 23.39
C ILE A 36 2.97 38.58 22.75
N TYR A 37 3.79 39.46 23.31
CA TYR A 37 5.11 39.77 22.77
C TYR A 37 6.20 38.99 23.51
N THR A 38 7.14 38.41 22.77
CA THR A 38 8.31 37.71 23.29
C THR A 38 9.57 38.30 22.68
N ASN A 39 10.54 38.71 23.50
CA ASN A 39 11.82 39.26 23.08
C ASN A 39 12.89 38.96 24.12
N VAL A 40 13.89 38.15 23.76
CA VAL A 40 15.01 37.76 24.63
C VAL A 40 15.83 38.96 25.16
N ASN A 41 15.76 40.11 24.50
CA ASN A 41 16.45 41.34 24.87
C ASN A 41 15.55 42.34 25.64
N ALA A 42 14.30 42.00 25.94
CA ALA A 42 13.39 42.89 26.65
C ALA A 42 13.89 43.19 28.08
N THR A 43 13.71 44.45 28.52
CA THR A 43 14.15 44.92 29.85
C THR A 43 13.00 45.46 30.71
N GLY A 44 11.77 45.42 30.22
CA GLY A 44 10.58 45.94 30.91
C GLY A 44 10.02 44.98 31.94
N ASN A 45 8.69 44.97 32.09
CA ASN A 45 8.01 44.24 33.16
C ASN A 45 7.96 42.71 33.00
N ASN A 46 8.35 42.17 31.83
CA ASN A 46 8.25 40.74 31.51
C ASN A 46 6.82 40.20 31.66
N ASP A 47 5.84 40.89 31.05
CA ASP A 47 4.41 40.59 31.13
C ASP A 47 3.73 40.35 29.77
N GLY A 48 4.48 40.45 28.67
CA GLY A 48 4.02 40.14 27.31
C GLY A 48 3.08 41.19 26.70
N THR A 49 2.88 42.35 27.33
CA THR A 49 1.84 43.32 26.89
C THR A 49 2.27 44.26 25.75
N SER A 50 3.56 44.33 25.44
CA SER A 50 4.17 45.17 24.41
C SER A 50 5.61 44.72 24.17
N TRP A 51 6.26 45.15 23.09
CA TRP A 51 7.69 44.87 22.88
C TRP A 51 8.60 45.33 24.04
N GLU A 52 8.32 46.46 24.70
CA GLU A 52 9.08 46.92 25.86
C GLU A 52 8.93 45.97 27.08
N ASN A 53 7.71 45.45 27.29
CA ASN A 53 7.37 44.58 28.41
C ASN A 53 7.25 43.10 27.99
N ALA A 54 7.85 42.71 26.86
CA ALA A 54 7.75 41.38 26.30
C ALA A 54 8.27 40.32 27.28
N PHE A 55 7.76 39.09 27.17
CA PHE A 55 8.37 37.96 27.84
C PHE A 55 9.77 37.71 27.28
N VAL A 56 10.75 37.49 28.15
CA VAL A 56 12.13 37.18 27.75
C VAL A 56 12.23 35.75 27.23
N ASN A 57 11.36 34.86 27.74
CA ASN A 57 11.30 33.45 27.37
C ASN A 57 9.98 33.10 26.67
N LEU A 58 10.06 32.25 25.64
CA LEU A 58 8.87 31.81 24.91
C LEU A 58 7.97 30.88 25.75
N TYR A 59 8.53 30.06 26.64
CA TYR A 59 7.72 29.19 27.49
C TYR A 59 6.82 29.98 28.46
N ASP A 60 7.28 31.15 28.96
CA ASP A 60 6.44 32.05 29.78
C ASP A 60 5.28 32.65 28.96
N ALA A 61 5.56 33.02 27.71
CA ALA A 61 4.55 33.52 26.78
C ALA A 61 3.50 32.44 26.46
N LEU A 62 3.96 31.21 26.15
CA LEU A 62 3.11 30.05 25.93
C LEU A 62 2.23 29.77 27.16
N ASP A 63 2.79 29.77 28.37
CA ASP A 63 2.04 29.56 29.61
C ASP A 63 0.94 30.62 29.84
N SER A 64 1.22 31.88 29.50
CA SER A 64 0.28 32.99 29.62
C SER A 64 -0.83 33.00 28.55
N ALA A 65 -0.63 32.30 27.44
CA ALA A 65 -1.53 32.32 26.29
C ALA A 65 -2.82 31.53 26.52
N ASN A 66 -3.93 32.12 26.06
CA ASN A 66 -5.27 31.51 26.01
C ASN A 66 -5.60 31.11 24.56
N SER A 67 -6.53 30.18 24.37
CA SER A 67 -7.04 29.80 23.03
C SER A 67 -7.48 31.04 22.24
N GLY A 68 -7.07 31.11 20.98
CA GLY A 68 -7.24 32.24 20.07
C GLY A 68 -6.18 33.34 20.20
N ALA A 69 -5.15 33.19 21.04
CA ALA A 69 -4.06 34.16 21.16
C ALA A 69 -3.04 34.04 20.02
N GLN A 70 -2.31 35.13 19.79
CA GLN A 70 -1.12 35.17 18.94
C GLN A 70 0.11 35.50 19.79
N ILE A 71 1.19 34.78 19.60
CA ILE A 71 2.49 35.08 20.19
C ILE A 71 3.42 35.58 19.10
N TRP A 72 3.92 36.80 19.24
CA TRP A 72 4.88 37.41 18.32
C TRP A 72 6.27 37.38 18.96
N VAL A 73 7.23 36.79 18.26
CA VAL A 73 8.55 36.48 18.78
C VAL A 73 9.60 37.25 18.00
N ALA A 74 10.33 38.13 18.70
CA ALA A 74 11.42 38.90 18.11
C ALA A 74 12.63 38.02 17.78
N GLU A 75 13.50 38.50 16.89
CA GLU A 75 14.77 37.89 16.54
C GLU A 75 15.56 37.48 17.80
N GLY A 76 16.23 36.33 17.69
CA GLY A 76 16.99 35.76 18.80
C GLY A 76 16.78 34.26 18.95
N THR A 77 17.52 33.69 19.90
CA THR A 77 17.48 32.27 20.23
C THR A 77 16.76 32.04 21.55
N TYR A 78 15.76 31.18 21.52
CA TYR A 78 14.92 30.82 22.65
C TYR A 78 15.14 29.35 22.98
N TYR A 79 15.14 29.05 24.28
CA TYR A 79 15.37 27.71 24.80
C TYR A 79 14.15 27.24 25.60
N PRO A 80 13.85 25.93 25.61
CA PRO A 80 12.69 25.39 26.31
C PRO A 80 12.85 25.44 27.83
N THR A 81 14.08 25.53 28.34
CA THR A 81 14.42 25.69 29.76
C THR A 81 15.74 26.46 29.93
N ASP A 82 15.95 27.00 31.13
CA ASP A 82 17.21 27.63 31.58
C ASP A 82 18.19 26.63 32.23
N ASP A 83 17.75 25.38 32.49
CA ASP A 83 18.57 24.31 33.05
C ASP A 83 18.99 23.26 32.00
N ASP A 84 19.46 22.10 32.46
CA ASP A 84 19.91 20.97 31.64
C ASP A 84 18.88 19.82 31.59
N ASP A 85 17.62 20.08 31.94
CA ASP A 85 16.57 19.06 31.84
C ASP A 85 16.15 18.83 30.39
N ARG A 86 16.78 17.80 29.81
CA ARG A 86 16.58 17.35 28.43
C ARG A 86 15.14 16.94 28.10
N THR A 87 14.30 16.70 29.10
CA THR A 87 12.90 16.30 28.90
C THR A 87 11.98 17.47 28.64
N VAL A 88 12.46 18.71 28.76
CA VAL A 88 11.69 19.92 28.53
C VAL A 88 11.74 20.32 27.05
N SER A 89 10.55 20.58 26.50
CA SER A 89 10.33 21.04 25.12
C SER A 89 9.45 22.29 25.09
N PHE A 90 9.41 22.99 23.97
CA PHE A 90 8.36 23.96 23.70
C PHE A 90 7.03 23.23 23.49
N MET A 91 6.18 23.27 24.51
CA MET A 91 4.82 22.72 24.46
C MET A 91 3.90 23.71 23.76
N MET A 92 3.55 23.42 22.51
CA MET A 92 2.58 24.21 21.77
C MET A 92 1.17 24.03 22.34
N LYS A 93 0.30 25.02 22.12
CA LYS A 93 -1.09 25.02 22.63
C LYS A 93 -2.09 25.10 21.47
N ASP A 94 -3.16 24.32 21.57
CA ASP A 94 -4.28 24.37 20.63
C ASP A 94 -4.82 25.80 20.52
N ASP A 95 -5.13 26.22 19.29
CA ASP A 95 -5.63 27.56 18.94
C ASP A 95 -4.69 28.72 19.34
N VAL A 96 -3.41 28.48 19.66
CA VAL A 96 -2.42 29.55 19.93
C VAL A 96 -1.41 29.62 18.81
N SER A 97 -1.53 30.63 17.96
CA SER A 97 -0.61 30.84 16.83
C SER A 97 0.68 31.51 17.29
N VAL A 98 1.82 31.01 16.83
CA VAL A 98 3.15 31.51 17.19
C VAL A 98 3.85 31.97 15.91
N TYR A 99 4.34 33.21 15.90
CA TYR A 99 4.96 33.87 14.75
C TYR A 99 6.35 34.40 15.12
N GLY A 100 7.37 33.98 14.38
CA GLY A 100 8.73 34.54 14.39
C GLY A 100 8.95 35.54 13.27
N GLY A 101 10.11 36.20 13.26
CA GLY A 101 10.49 37.16 12.22
C GLY A 101 10.33 38.63 12.57
N PHE A 102 10.24 38.99 13.85
CA PHE A 102 10.06 40.38 14.28
C PHE A 102 11.39 41.02 14.73
N ASP A 103 11.63 42.29 14.41
CA ASP A 103 12.71 43.13 14.96
C ASP A 103 12.34 43.65 16.38
N GLY A 104 11.06 43.59 16.74
CA GLY A 104 10.56 43.99 18.05
C GLY A 104 10.07 45.44 18.11
N ASN A 105 9.62 45.97 16.98
CA ASN A 105 9.04 47.32 16.87
C ASN A 105 7.74 47.35 16.04
N GLU A 106 7.32 46.21 15.50
CA GLU A 106 6.21 46.05 14.60
C GLU A 106 4.88 46.25 15.32
N THR A 107 3.90 46.74 14.55
CA THR A 107 2.53 47.02 14.99
C THR A 107 1.49 46.15 14.30
N SER A 108 1.90 45.39 13.27
CA SER A 108 1.05 44.45 12.55
C SER A 108 1.81 43.19 12.13
N LEU A 109 1.12 42.05 12.00
CA LEU A 109 1.72 40.77 11.62
C LEU A 109 2.40 40.83 10.24
N SER A 110 1.89 41.64 9.31
CA SER A 110 2.43 41.81 7.95
C SER A 110 3.73 42.63 7.89
N GLU A 111 4.15 43.26 8.99
CA GLU A 111 5.43 43.99 9.06
C GLU A 111 6.62 43.07 9.34
N ARG A 112 6.38 41.80 9.74
CA ARG A 112 7.44 40.83 10.03
C ARG A 112 8.28 40.54 8.78
N ASN A 113 9.58 40.34 8.99
CA ASN A 113 10.49 39.80 7.98
C ASN A 113 11.18 38.56 8.55
N TRP A 114 10.60 37.40 8.30
CA TRP A 114 11.06 36.13 8.87
C TRP A 114 12.36 35.60 8.25
N GLU A 115 12.74 36.09 7.06
CA GLU A 115 14.02 35.75 6.43
C GLU A 115 15.19 36.57 7.02
N GLU A 116 14.96 37.85 7.34
CA GLU A 116 16.00 38.73 7.91
C GLU A 116 16.09 38.66 9.44
N ASN A 117 14.95 38.62 10.14
CA ASN A 117 14.88 38.69 11.60
C ASN A 117 14.78 37.28 12.21
N LEU A 118 15.85 36.49 12.10
CA LEU A 118 15.83 35.07 12.45
C LEU A 118 15.41 34.79 13.90
N THR A 119 14.37 33.98 14.05
CA THR A 119 13.89 33.49 15.34
C THR A 119 14.20 31.99 15.47
N VAL A 120 15.01 31.63 16.46
CA VAL A 120 15.51 30.25 16.63
C VAL A 120 14.91 29.62 17.89
N LEU A 121 14.27 28.47 17.74
CA LEU A 121 13.91 27.56 18.83
C LEU A 121 15.01 26.48 18.90
N SER A 122 15.79 26.50 19.98
CA SER A 122 16.98 25.64 20.10
C SER A 122 16.88 24.68 21.28
N GLY A 123 17.23 23.42 21.02
CA GLY A 123 17.44 22.40 22.04
C GLY A 123 18.82 22.43 22.70
N ASP A 124 19.74 23.32 22.32
CA ASP A 124 21.12 23.45 22.88
C ASP A 124 21.11 24.02 24.31
N ILE A 125 20.44 23.35 25.25
CA ILE A 125 20.28 23.75 26.66
C ILE A 125 21.56 23.46 27.46
N GLY A 126 21.59 23.74 28.78
CA GLY A 126 22.78 23.45 29.59
C GLY A 126 24.07 24.19 29.13
N VAL A 127 25.05 23.43 28.66
CA VAL A 127 26.36 23.92 28.18
C VAL A 127 26.32 24.08 26.66
N ARG A 128 26.24 25.34 26.20
CA ARG A 128 26.21 25.67 24.77
C ARG A 128 27.26 24.91 23.93
N GLY A 129 26.80 24.21 22.92
CA GLY A 129 27.59 23.40 22.00
C GLY A 129 27.92 21.99 22.50
N ASP A 130 27.39 21.56 23.65
CA ASP A 130 27.51 20.20 24.17
C ASP A 130 26.24 19.39 23.86
N ASN A 131 26.20 18.68 22.74
CA ASN A 131 25.00 17.94 22.33
C ASN A 131 24.53 16.86 23.34
N SER A 132 25.34 16.52 24.37
CA SER A 132 24.95 15.54 25.38
C SER A 132 23.88 16.03 26.37
N ASP A 133 23.76 17.35 26.53
CA ASP A 133 22.74 17.99 27.36
C ASP A 133 21.61 18.65 26.57
N ASN A 134 21.63 18.56 25.23
CA ASN A 134 20.53 19.04 24.39
C ASN A 134 19.18 18.39 24.74
N SER A 135 18.11 19.18 24.59
CA SER A 135 16.73 18.71 24.67
C SER A 135 16.51 17.50 23.77
N ILE A 136 15.80 16.49 24.27
CA ILE A 136 15.43 15.32 23.48
C ILE A 136 14.52 15.74 22.32
N LYS A 137 13.61 16.68 22.59
CA LYS A 137 12.77 17.31 21.57
C LYS A 137 12.75 18.81 21.74
N VAL A 138 12.81 19.53 20.63
CA VAL A 138 12.67 21.00 20.64
C VAL A 138 11.21 21.39 20.77
N VAL A 139 10.32 20.82 19.93
CA VAL A 139 8.91 21.20 19.86
C VAL A 139 8.00 19.97 19.97
N ILE A 140 6.96 20.10 20.80
CA ILE A 140 5.79 19.22 20.80
C ILE A 140 4.62 20.02 20.22
N ALA A 141 4.13 19.59 19.06
CA ALA A 141 3.11 20.33 18.31
C ALA A 141 1.70 20.18 18.91
N ALA A 142 0.81 21.10 18.53
CA ALA A 142 -0.61 21.13 18.86
C ALA A 142 -1.42 21.59 17.64
N ASN A 143 -2.74 21.70 17.71
CA ASN A 143 -3.57 22.23 16.61
C ASN A 143 -3.41 23.75 16.53
N ASN A 144 -2.30 24.20 15.94
CA ASN A 144 -1.93 25.60 15.89
C ASN A 144 -1.12 25.99 14.64
N ILE A 145 -0.69 27.25 14.59
CA ILE A 145 0.20 27.77 13.54
C ILE A 145 1.59 28.01 14.15
N ILE A 146 2.63 27.49 13.51
CA ILE A 146 4.04 27.78 13.78
C ILE A 146 4.62 28.38 12.51
N ASP A 147 5.01 29.65 12.56
CA ASP A 147 5.38 30.40 11.36
C ASP A 147 6.66 31.23 11.54
N GLY A 148 7.67 31.02 10.69
CA GLY A 148 8.88 31.85 10.65
C GLY A 148 9.95 31.49 11.68
N PHE A 149 10.13 30.19 11.98
CA PHE A 149 11.10 29.72 12.96
C PHE A 149 12.19 28.83 12.35
N THR A 150 13.41 28.96 12.88
CA THR A 150 14.42 27.90 12.79
C THR A 150 14.32 26.99 14.02
N ILE A 151 14.17 25.68 13.84
CA ILE A 151 14.00 24.68 14.90
C ILE A 151 15.18 23.71 14.83
N THR A 152 15.98 23.68 15.90
CA THR A 152 17.30 23.03 15.84
C THR A 152 17.79 22.45 17.16
N ALA A 153 18.82 21.62 17.09
CA ALA A 153 19.56 21.06 18.20
C ALA A 153 18.77 20.08 19.09
N GLY A 154 17.74 19.42 18.56
CA GLY A 154 17.12 18.27 19.23
C GLY A 154 18.00 17.02 19.17
N GLN A 155 18.18 16.32 20.30
CA GLN A 155 19.07 15.15 20.39
C GLN A 155 18.46 13.94 21.12
N GLY A 156 18.18 12.86 20.39
CA GLY A 156 17.75 11.56 20.93
C GLY A 156 18.89 10.78 21.58
N SER A 157 18.66 10.17 22.74
CA SER A 157 19.69 9.45 23.51
C SER A 157 19.95 8.03 22.97
N ASN A 158 20.87 7.90 21.99
CA ASN A 158 21.70 6.70 21.74
C ASN A 158 22.69 6.85 20.56
N SER A 159 23.34 8.01 20.36
CA SER A 159 24.45 8.11 19.40
C SER A 159 25.75 7.54 19.98
N SER A 160 25.88 6.22 19.99
CA SER A 160 27.21 5.60 20.09
C SER A 160 27.95 5.79 18.76
N GLY A 161 28.66 6.91 18.62
CA GLY A 161 29.88 7.01 17.81
C GLY A 161 29.72 7.17 16.29
N GLY A 162 29.43 8.38 15.84
CA GLY A 162 29.82 8.88 14.52
C GLY A 162 30.46 10.26 14.71
N SER A 163 31.78 10.36 14.57
CA SER A 163 32.50 11.63 14.70
C SER A 163 32.27 12.51 13.48
N GLY A 164 31.23 13.34 13.52
CA GLY A 164 31.12 14.58 12.76
C GLY A 164 31.21 15.75 13.74
N ALA A 165 32.43 16.20 14.04
CA ALA A 165 32.60 17.42 14.84
C ALA A 165 31.94 18.60 14.10
N PRO A 166 31.25 19.52 14.80
CA PRO A 166 30.77 20.75 14.19
C PRO A 166 31.99 21.53 13.64
N PRO A 167 31.90 22.19 12.48
CA PRO A 167 32.88 23.19 12.14
C PRO A 167 32.77 24.33 13.17
N GLU A 168 33.73 24.40 14.08
CA GLU A 168 33.91 25.56 14.96
C GLU A 168 34.00 26.84 14.11
N GLY A 169 32.98 27.70 14.18
CA GLY A 169 33.04 29.03 13.58
C GLY A 169 31.71 29.70 13.28
N SER A 170 30.86 29.92 14.28
CA SER A 170 29.78 30.90 14.16
C SER A 170 30.37 32.31 13.99
N ASN A 171 30.22 32.89 12.81
CA ASN A 171 29.98 34.32 12.61
C ASN A 171 29.28 34.49 11.26
N GLY A 172 28.14 35.16 11.27
CA GLY A 172 27.17 35.17 10.18
C GLY A 172 27.63 35.74 8.84
N ALA A 173 26.69 35.63 7.89
CA ALA A 173 26.68 35.95 6.46
C ALA A 173 26.89 34.71 5.55
N PRO A 174 26.11 34.60 4.45
CA PRO A 174 26.09 33.42 3.59
C PRO A 174 27.40 33.34 2.77
N PRO A 175 27.95 32.16 2.48
CA PRO A 175 29.16 32.07 1.69
C PRO A 175 28.86 32.24 0.19
N GLU A 176 29.26 33.39 -0.36
CA GLU A 176 29.62 33.49 -1.77
C GLU A 176 30.86 32.61 -2.07
N GLY A 177 30.77 31.80 -3.12
CA GLY A 177 31.91 31.38 -3.93
C GLY A 177 32.65 30.12 -3.47
N MET A 178 32.18 28.95 -3.92
CA MET A 178 33.01 27.75 -4.00
C MET A 178 33.66 27.64 -5.37
N SER A 179 34.99 27.75 -5.39
CA SER A 179 35.82 27.56 -6.57
C SER A 179 35.91 26.07 -6.97
N ALA A 180 35.61 25.80 -8.23
CA ALA A 180 35.71 24.51 -8.92
C ALA A 180 37.08 23.82 -8.84
N PRO A 181 37.14 22.47 -8.98
CA PRO A 181 38.27 21.80 -9.62
C PRO A 181 38.15 21.93 -11.16
N PRO A 182 39.25 21.98 -11.92
CA PRO A 182 39.29 22.56 -13.26
C PRO A 182 38.79 21.61 -14.36
N GLU A 183 37.97 22.13 -15.28
CA GLU A 183 37.73 21.50 -16.60
C GLU A 183 38.84 21.81 -17.62
N GLY A 184 39.26 20.76 -18.33
CA GLY A 184 39.35 20.77 -19.79
C GLY A 184 40.72 21.07 -20.45
N SER A 185 41.22 20.09 -21.22
CA SER A 185 41.70 20.41 -22.57
C SER A 185 41.53 19.26 -23.57
N ASN A 186 40.70 19.54 -24.56
CA ASN A 186 40.43 18.89 -25.84
C ASN A 186 41.56 18.08 -26.50
N GLY A 187 41.15 16.97 -27.14
CA GLY A 187 41.87 16.34 -28.24
C GLY A 187 41.00 15.35 -29.02
N ALA A 188 40.48 15.76 -30.18
CA ALA A 188 39.78 14.92 -31.15
C ALA A 188 40.67 13.78 -31.74
N PRO A 189 40.08 12.74 -32.36
CA PRO A 189 40.67 11.39 -32.46
C PRO A 189 41.49 11.16 -33.76
N PRO A 190 42.29 10.09 -33.83
CA PRO A 190 42.63 9.48 -35.11
C PRO A 190 42.12 8.04 -35.25
N GLU A 191 41.62 7.79 -36.46
CA GLU A 191 41.28 6.49 -37.05
C GLU A 191 42.39 5.44 -36.94
N GLY A 192 42.01 4.16 -36.89
CA GLY A 192 42.85 3.09 -37.44
C GLY A 192 42.80 1.73 -36.75
N MET A 193 42.11 0.80 -37.41
CA MET A 193 42.48 -0.61 -37.60
C MET A 193 42.08 -1.69 -36.55
N SER A 194 41.06 -2.45 -36.99
CA SER A 194 40.99 -3.92 -37.11
C SER A 194 40.81 -4.81 -35.87
N ALA A 195 39.69 -5.54 -35.85
CA ALA A 195 39.52 -6.87 -35.27
C ALA A 195 40.24 -7.96 -36.11
N PRO A 196 40.23 -9.26 -35.74
CA PRO A 196 40.57 -9.97 -34.48
C PRO A 196 41.76 -10.97 -34.76
N PRO A 197 42.13 -12.00 -33.94
CA PRO A 197 41.35 -13.25 -33.79
C PRO A 197 41.53 -14.06 -32.47
N GLU A 198 40.74 -15.13 -32.38
CA GLU A 198 40.73 -16.25 -31.41
C GLU A 198 42.08 -16.95 -31.18
N GLY A 199 42.23 -17.63 -30.01
CA GLY A 199 42.94 -18.92 -29.94
C GLY A 199 44.02 -19.15 -28.86
N SER A 200 43.58 -19.66 -27.70
CA SER A 200 44.15 -20.81 -26.97
C SER A 200 45.38 -20.74 -26.03
N THR A 201 45.21 -21.50 -24.94
CA THR A 201 46.19 -22.21 -24.08
C THR A 201 46.78 -21.51 -22.85
N GLY A 202 46.43 -22.02 -21.66
CA GLY A 202 47.18 -21.81 -20.41
C GLY A 202 46.40 -22.18 -19.15
N THR A 203 46.56 -23.40 -18.66
CA THR A 203 46.11 -23.91 -17.35
C THR A 203 46.85 -23.25 -16.15
N PRO A 204 46.30 -23.34 -14.91
CA PRO A 204 46.62 -22.44 -13.79
C PRO A 204 47.65 -23.01 -12.81
N PRO A 205 48.14 -22.23 -11.82
CA PRO A 205 48.71 -22.77 -10.59
C PRO A 205 47.76 -22.66 -9.40
N GLU A 206 47.72 -23.76 -8.66
CA GLU A 206 46.95 -24.09 -7.46
C GLU A 206 47.39 -23.36 -6.17
N GLY A 207 46.48 -23.36 -5.20
CA GLY A 207 46.75 -23.34 -3.75
C GLY A 207 45.84 -22.35 -3.01
N MET A 208 45.02 -22.70 -2.01
CA MET A 208 44.87 -23.90 -1.21
C MET A 208 43.46 -23.89 -0.57
N SER A 209 42.65 -24.89 -0.93
CA SER A 209 41.89 -25.79 -0.04
C SER A 209 41.41 -25.28 1.34
N ALA A 210 40.11 -25.09 1.47
CA ALA A 210 39.36 -25.27 2.72
C ALA A 210 39.26 -26.76 3.10
N PRO A 211 39.22 -27.11 4.40
CA PRO A 211 38.67 -28.37 4.85
C PRO A 211 37.34 -28.21 5.63
N PRO A 212 36.47 -29.25 5.67
CA PRO A 212 35.08 -29.19 6.14
C PRO A 212 34.83 -29.87 7.51
N ALA A 213 33.60 -29.63 8.02
CA ALA A 213 32.72 -30.29 9.00
C ALA A 213 33.20 -31.45 9.92
N ASP A 214 32.75 -31.39 11.19
CA ASP A 214 32.10 -32.50 11.95
C ASP A 214 31.62 -32.00 13.36
N GLY A 215 30.35 -32.28 13.74
CA GLY A 215 29.76 -32.04 15.10
C GLY A 215 29.98 -33.22 16.08
N PRO A 216 29.11 -33.55 17.07
CA PRO A 216 28.18 -32.79 17.94
C PRO A 216 28.35 -33.11 19.47
N ASP A 217 27.47 -32.52 20.31
CA ASP A 217 27.08 -32.86 21.71
C ASP A 217 28.03 -32.75 22.92
N ALA A 218 27.62 -31.93 23.93
CA ALA A 218 27.28 -32.40 25.29
C ALA A 218 26.86 -31.25 26.25
N MET A 219 25.70 -31.41 26.89
CA MET A 219 25.26 -30.64 28.08
C MET A 219 26.23 -30.79 29.27
N SER A 220 26.43 -29.72 30.07
CA SER A 220 26.44 -29.78 31.55
C SER A 220 26.76 -28.43 32.25
N THR A 221 25.72 -27.87 32.88
CA THR A 221 25.59 -27.34 34.27
C THR A 221 26.62 -26.39 34.94
N ASN A 222 26.04 -25.31 35.53
CA ASN A 222 26.38 -24.54 36.75
C ASN A 222 27.15 -23.19 36.67
N HIS A 223 26.36 -22.08 36.69
CA HIS A 223 26.41 -20.79 37.46
C HIS A 223 27.74 -20.05 37.78
N PRO A 224 27.75 -18.70 38.07
CA PRO A 224 26.68 -17.70 38.06
C PRO A 224 26.99 -16.32 37.41
N GLU A 225 25.89 -15.61 37.10
CA GLU A 225 25.63 -14.15 37.01
C GLU A 225 26.77 -13.14 37.20
N ALA A 226 26.89 -12.20 36.24
CA ALA A 226 26.76 -10.75 36.45
C ALA A 226 26.75 -9.96 35.13
N GLY A 227 25.63 -9.29 34.82
CA GLY A 227 25.60 -8.05 34.02
C GLY A 227 25.10 -8.13 32.57
N THR A 228 23.87 -8.61 32.34
CA THR A 228 23.16 -8.39 31.06
C THR A 228 22.45 -7.03 31.08
N ALA A 229 22.70 -6.22 30.05
CA ALA A 229 21.83 -5.11 29.68
C ALA A 229 20.50 -5.70 29.19
N GLU A 230 19.42 -5.32 29.85
CA GLU A 230 18.05 -5.72 29.56
C GLU A 230 17.60 -5.04 28.26
N TYR A 231 17.50 -5.82 27.18
CA TYR A 231 16.59 -5.52 26.06
C TYR A 231 15.17 -5.58 26.63
N ALA A 232 14.51 -4.43 26.78
CA ALA A 232 13.11 -4.38 27.22
C ALA A 232 12.19 -4.09 26.03
N HIS A 233 11.64 -5.17 25.47
CA HIS A 233 10.33 -5.17 24.82
C HIS A 233 9.27 -4.66 25.81
N THR A 234 8.60 -3.54 25.54
CA THR A 234 7.17 -3.33 25.88
C THR A 234 6.61 -2.16 25.07
N VAL A 235 6.11 -2.41 23.86
CA VAL A 235 5.22 -1.47 23.16
C VAL A 235 3.80 -1.90 23.54
N GLY A 236 3.23 -1.27 24.56
CA GLY A 236 1.92 -1.60 25.10
C GLY A 236 0.89 -0.54 24.75
N HIS A 237 -0.16 -0.92 24.03
CA HIS A 237 -1.41 -0.17 23.88
C HIS A 237 -1.99 0.23 25.25
N LEU A 238 -2.47 1.46 25.40
CA LEU A 238 -3.24 1.91 26.57
C LEU A 238 -4.51 2.68 26.17
N THR A 239 -5.56 2.48 26.94
CA THR A 239 -6.97 2.82 26.66
C THR A 239 -7.38 4.25 27.02
N GLU A 240 -8.43 4.71 26.32
CA GLU A 240 -9.33 5.85 26.51
C GLU A 240 -9.47 6.38 27.96
N ASP A 241 -8.70 7.41 28.30
CA ASP A 241 -9.13 8.59 29.07
C ASP A 241 -7.88 9.44 29.43
N VAL A 242 -7.71 10.56 28.71
CA VAL A 242 -6.68 11.60 28.85
C VAL A 242 -5.28 11.22 28.34
N VAL A 243 -5.07 11.33 27.02
CA VAL A 243 -3.72 11.43 26.44
C VAL A 243 -3.30 12.90 26.44
N THR A 244 -2.72 13.37 27.55
CA THR A 244 -1.86 14.57 27.55
C THR A 244 -0.45 14.10 27.23
N SER A 245 0.12 14.44 26.06
CA SER A 245 1.57 14.49 25.71
C SER A 245 2.55 13.42 26.23
N GLY A 246 2.09 12.35 26.88
CA GLY A 246 2.85 11.54 27.83
C GLY A 246 3.68 10.43 27.19
N ASP A 247 3.24 9.94 26.04
CA ASP A 247 4.00 8.98 25.23
C ASP A 247 4.93 9.68 24.22
N ALA A 248 4.71 10.96 23.95
CA ALA A 248 5.67 11.80 23.22
C ALA A 248 6.95 12.05 24.04
N VAL A 249 6.89 12.08 25.38
CA VAL A 249 8.04 12.50 26.23
C VAL A 249 9.15 11.44 26.37
N SER A 250 8.90 10.18 26.00
CA SER A 250 9.86 9.08 26.22
C SER A 250 10.51 8.50 24.95
N SER A 251 10.09 8.95 23.76
CA SER A 251 10.63 8.44 22.50
C SER A 251 11.92 9.16 22.10
N ILE A 252 12.89 8.42 21.56
CA ILE A 252 14.10 8.96 20.93
C ILE A 252 13.84 9.45 19.48
N HIS A 253 12.59 9.76 19.12
CA HIS A 253 12.12 10.02 17.75
C HIS A 253 11.50 11.42 17.62
N GLY A 254 11.50 12.09 16.47
CA GLY A 254 10.88 13.44 16.37
C GLY A 254 11.62 14.49 17.18
N ASN A 255 12.93 14.58 17.02
CA ASN A 255 13.81 15.36 17.89
C ASN A 255 13.73 16.87 17.61
N GLY A 256 13.54 17.29 16.37
CA GLY A 256 13.12 18.66 16.08
C GLY A 256 11.68 18.86 16.53
N ILE A 257 10.75 18.19 15.86
CA ILE A 257 9.30 18.30 16.10
C ILE A 257 8.67 16.91 16.19
N ILE A 258 7.81 16.72 17.20
CA ILE A 258 6.88 15.59 17.22
C ILE A 258 5.44 16.08 17.06
N ILE A 259 4.69 15.38 16.20
CA ILE A 259 3.29 15.62 15.89
C ILE A 259 2.53 14.32 16.20
N TRP A 260 1.53 14.39 17.08
CA TRP A 260 0.76 13.22 17.51
C TRP A 260 -0.73 13.56 17.56
N ASN A 261 -1.56 12.92 16.72
CA ASN A 261 -3.02 13.11 16.66
C ASN A 261 -3.46 14.58 16.66
N VAL A 262 -2.66 15.46 16.06
CA VAL A 262 -2.92 16.89 15.91
C VAL A 262 -2.50 17.34 14.51
N ALA A 263 -3.12 18.40 14.00
CA ALA A 263 -2.90 18.93 12.66
C ALA A 263 -2.38 20.38 12.72
N PRO A 264 -1.10 20.61 13.08
CA PRO A 264 -0.50 21.93 13.01
C PRO A 264 -0.34 22.39 11.56
N THR A 265 -0.34 23.71 11.36
CA THR A 265 0.23 24.34 10.16
C THR A 265 1.62 24.88 10.50
N ILE A 266 2.64 24.29 9.88
CA ILE A 266 4.04 24.70 10.01
C ILE A 266 4.43 25.38 8.70
N GLN A 267 4.78 26.66 8.76
CA GLN A 267 5.04 27.42 7.54
C GLN A 267 6.24 28.35 7.64
N ASN A 268 6.95 28.57 6.54
CA ASN A 268 8.13 29.44 6.48
C ASN A 268 9.17 29.07 7.55
N CYS A 269 9.32 27.78 7.84
CA CYS A 269 10.20 27.28 8.89
C CYS A 269 11.44 26.61 8.31
N ILE A 270 12.50 26.56 9.11
CA ILE A 270 13.71 25.77 8.85
C ILE A 270 13.86 24.77 9.98
N ILE A 271 13.82 23.48 9.69
CA ILE A 271 13.97 22.40 10.67
C ILE A 271 15.32 21.73 10.41
N THR A 272 16.30 21.97 11.28
CA THR A 272 17.70 21.66 10.94
C THR A 272 18.57 21.23 12.11
N GLU A 273 19.62 20.46 11.79
CA GLU A 273 20.62 19.98 12.76
C GLU A 273 20.01 19.25 13.96
N ASN A 274 18.96 18.46 13.72
CA ASN A 274 18.37 17.59 14.72
C ASN A 274 18.86 16.15 14.51
N SER A 275 19.11 15.42 15.60
CA SER A 275 19.63 14.06 15.54
C SER A 275 18.89 13.13 16.49
N GLY A 276 18.57 11.92 16.03
CA GLY A 276 17.97 10.90 16.89
C GLY A 276 17.59 9.62 16.16
N GLY A 277 16.49 8.99 16.55
CA GLY A 277 16.02 7.72 16.00
C GLY A 277 15.25 7.92 14.69
N LYS A 278 13.94 7.66 14.72
CA LYS A 278 13.04 7.94 13.59
C LYS A 278 12.69 9.42 13.50
N GLY A 279 12.64 9.97 12.28
CA GLY A 279 12.14 11.32 12.01
C GLY A 279 12.91 12.37 12.80
N ALA A 280 14.24 12.44 12.65
CA ALA A 280 15.06 13.28 13.51
C ALA A 280 14.66 14.76 13.41
N GLY A 281 14.34 15.24 12.20
CA GLY A 281 13.69 16.53 12.00
C GLY A 281 12.25 16.54 12.50
N VAL A 282 11.39 15.70 11.91
CA VAL A 282 9.96 15.61 12.22
C VAL A 282 9.51 14.16 12.32
N TYR A 283 8.71 13.85 13.35
CA TYR A 283 7.99 12.57 13.42
C TYR A 283 6.49 12.79 13.59
N ILE A 284 5.70 12.17 12.71
CA ILE A 284 4.23 12.32 12.66
C ILE A 284 3.56 10.98 12.96
N LEU A 285 2.63 10.97 13.91
CA LEU A 285 1.97 9.77 14.43
C LEU A 285 0.47 9.97 14.60
N GLY A 286 -0.29 9.06 13.99
CA GLY A 286 -1.74 8.97 14.07
C GLY A 286 -2.49 10.13 13.44
N LEU A 287 -3.75 9.88 13.10
CA LEU A 287 -4.67 10.89 12.55
C LEU A 287 -5.47 11.56 13.67
N PRO A 288 -5.68 12.89 13.63
CA PRO A 288 -6.58 13.55 14.55
C PRO A 288 -8.05 13.18 14.27
N ASP A 289 -8.88 13.11 15.30
CA ASP A 289 -10.32 12.83 15.19
C ASP A 289 -11.07 13.86 14.32
N SER A 290 -10.48 15.05 14.10
CA SER A 290 -11.06 16.10 13.26
C SER A 290 -11.05 15.76 11.77
N GLY A 291 -10.19 14.84 11.33
CA GLY A 291 -9.92 14.57 9.91
C GLY A 291 -9.03 15.62 9.22
N GLU A 292 -8.56 16.65 9.93
CA GLU A 292 -7.59 17.62 9.42
C GLU A 292 -6.18 17.01 9.37
N LEU A 293 -5.34 17.42 8.43
CA LEU A 293 -3.98 16.88 8.28
C LEU A 293 -2.90 17.90 8.68
N PRO A 294 -1.81 17.46 9.34
CA PRO A 294 -0.59 18.26 9.47
C PRO A 294 -0.18 18.85 8.12
N THR A 295 0.10 20.15 8.10
CA THR A 295 0.38 20.88 6.87
C THR A 295 1.71 21.62 6.98
N PHE A 296 2.62 21.38 6.03
CA PHE A 296 3.89 22.06 5.88
C PHE A 296 3.87 22.92 4.61
N ILE A 297 4.17 24.21 4.75
CA ILE A 297 4.18 25.16 3.63
C ILE A 297 5.50 25.91 3.61
N ASN A 298 6.18 25.99 2.46
CA ASN A 298 7.41 26.76 2.31
C ASN A 298 8.42 26.47 3.46
N THR A 299 8.58 25.18 3.78
CA THR A 299 9.40 24.74 4.93
C THR A 299 10.61 23.99 4.42
N THR A 300 11.78 24.34 4.96
CA THR A 300 13.04 23.65 4.66
C THR A 300 13.37 22.69 5.79
N ILE A 301 13.52 21.41 5.48
CA ILE A 301 13.93 20.34 6.41
C ILE A 301 15.31 19.90 5.96
N SER A 302 16.34 20.22 6.74
CA SER A 302 17.72 20.05 6.27
C SER A 302 18.72 19.65 7.34
N TYR A 303 19.78 18.92 6.97
CA TYR A 303 20.86 18.53 7.89
C TYR A 303 20.37 17.79 9.16
N ASN A 304 19.26 17.05 9.06
CA ASN A 304 18.80 16.20 10.15
C ASN A 304 19.36 14.78 9.97
N ASN A 305 19.77 14.14 11.07
CA ASN A 305 20.37 12.81 11.06
C ASN A 305 19.55 11.79 11.87
N GLY A 306 18.99 10.81 11.18
CA GLY A 306 18.29 9.67 11.75
C GLY A 306 19.18 8.43 11.84
N SER A 307 19.25 7.82 13.03
CA SER A 307 20.01 6.57 13.25
C SER A 307 19.24 5.30 12.90
N GLY A 308 17.98 5.43 12.45
CA GLY A 308 17.11 4.29 12.16
C GLY A 308 16.34 4.44 10.86
N ARG A 309 15.44 5.41 10.76
CA ARG A 309 14.57 5.63 9.59
C ARG A 309 14.12 7.09 9.50
N GLY A 310 14.09 7.70 8.31
CA GLY A 310 13.57 9.08 8.18
C GLY A 310 14.49 10.11 8.83
N GLY A 311 15.58 10.51 8.16
CA GLY A 311 16.47 11.55 8.67
C GLY A 311 15.76 12.89 8.83
N GLY A 312 15.10 13.34 7.77
CA GLY A 312 14.24 14.52 7.79
C GLY A 312 12.90 14.26 8.47
N VAL A 313 12.07 13.41 7.86
CA VAL A 313 10.70 13.13 8.30
C VAL A 313 10.48 11.62 8.40
N SER A 314 9.74 11.19 9.43
CA SER A 314 9.16 9.86 9.49
C SER A 314 7.66 9.94 9.77
N MET A 315 6.89 9.02 9.19
CA MET A 315 5.45 8.88 9.41
C MET A 315 5.07 7.40 9.59
N ASP A 316 4.26 7.10 10.61
CA ASP A 316 3.75 5.75 10.89
C ASP A 316 2.22 5.80 11.16
N MET A 317 1.56 4.64 11.30
CA MET A 317 0.19 4.49 11.82
C MET A 317 -0.93 5.18 11.01
N ALA A 318 -1.02 4.86 9.73
CA ALA A 318 -2.04 5.35 8.79
C ALA A 318 -2.07 6.89 8.65
N THR A 319 -0.96 7.55 8.96
CA THR A 319 -0.90 9.02 9.01
C THR A 319 -0.76 9.63 7.63
N GLN A 320 -1.35 10.80 7.43
CA GLN A 320 -1.18 11.63 6.23
C GLN A 320 -0.75 13.05 6.63
N ALA A 321 -0.06 13.74 5.72
CA ALA A 321 0.37 15.12 5.89
C ALA A 321 0.58 15.77 4.52
N TYR A 322 0.32 17.07 4.43
CA TYR A 322 0.64 17.86 3.24
C TYR A 322 2.02 18.50 3.36
N PHE A 323 2.80 18.42 2.29
CA PHE A 323 4.02 19.18 2.11
C PHE A 323 3.89 19.95 0.79
N ILE A 324 3.84 21.27 0.89
CA ILE A 324 3.64 22.17 -0.24
C ILE A 324 4.81 23.15 -0.29
N ASP A 325 5.47 23.26 -1.43
CA ASP A 325 6.62 24.16 -1.61
C ASP A 325 7.78 23.89 -0.62
N CYS A 326 7.95 22.64 -0.19
CA CYS A 326 8.93 22.26 0.82
C CYS A 326 10.26 21.80 0.20
N ILE A 327 11.35 22.02 0.93
CA ILE A 327 12.69 21.61 0.55
C ILE A 327 13.24 20.61 1.57
N PHE A 328 13.68 19.45 1.11
CA PHE A 328 14.35 18.42 1.90
C PHE A 328 15.80 18.34 1.43
N ASP A 329 16.71 18.97 2.15
CA ASP A 329 18.12 19.11 1.74
C ASP A 329 19.09 18.46 2.74
N SER A 330 19.95 17.56 2.26
CA SER A 330 21.08 17.05 3.03
C SER A 330 20.66 16.38 4.35
N ASN A 331 19.51 15.70 4.37
CA ASN A 331 19.12 14.86 5.50
C ASN A 331 19.73 13.46 5.33
N ASP A 332 20.10 12.86 6.46
CA ASP A 332 20.85 11.61 6.49
C ASP A 332 20.16 10.54 7.33
N CYS A 333 20.26 9.30 6.88
CA CYS A 333 19.86 8.12 7.63
C CYS A 333 21.04 7.12 7.68
N ASP A 334 21.82 7.19 8.76
CA ASP A 334 23.13 6.52 8.92
C ASP A 334 23.11 5.00 8.68
N ALA A 335 21.98 4.33 8.96
CA ALA A 335 21.86 2.86 8.92
C ALA A 335 20.41 2.41 8.68
N GLY A 336 19.78 2.95 7.63
CA GLY A 336 18.44 2.54 7.25
C GLY A 336 17.88 3.30 6.06
N LYS A 337 16.56 3.49 6.06
CA LYS A 337 15.81 3.96 4.90
C LYS A 337 15.29 5.38 5.06
N GLY A 338 15.09 6.09 3.95
CA GLY A 338 14.45 7.40 3.95
C GLY A 338 15.34 8.50 4.53
N GLY A 339 16.34 8.96 3.80
CA GLY A 339 17.19 10.06 4.24
C GLY A 339 16.37 11.34 4.46
N ALA A 340 15.61 11.74 3.44
CA ALA A 340 14.61 12.81 3.58
C ALA A 340 13.32 12.33 4.25
N VAL A 341 12.64 11.32 3.70
CA VAL A 341 11.33 10.87 4.20
C VAL A 341 11.24 9.35 4.27
N TYR A 342 10.71 8.85 5.39
CA TYR A 342 10.36 7.44 5.59
C TYR A 342 8.90 7.28 6.02
N ASN A 343 8.16 6.44 5.32
CA ASN A 343 6.76 6.11 5.60
C ASN A 343 6.59 4.62 5.89
N ASP A 344 5.79 4.29 6.90
CA ASP A 344 5.47 2.91 7.29
C ASP A 344 4.02 2.79 7.76
N ILE A 345 3.53 1.54 7.85
CA ILE A 345 2.25 1.21 8.46
C ILE A 345 1.13 2.09 7.88
N LYS A 346 0.94 2.06 6.57
CA LYS A 346 -0.12 2.76 5.82
C LYS A 346 -0.02 4.29 5.84
N ALA A 347 1.14 4.86 6.16
CA ALA A 347 1.34 6.31 6.10
C ALA A 347 1.47 6.81 4.65
N SER A 348 0.66 7.78 4.25
CA SER A 348 0.54 8.23 2.85
C SER A 348 0.61 9.76 2.76
N PRO A 349 1.81 10.36 2.85
CA PRO A 349 1.97 11.82 2.67
C PRO A 349 1.70 12.30 1.25
N LEU A 350 1.31 13.56 1.13
CA LEU A 350 1.00 14.22 -0.14
C LEU A 350 1.94 15.41 -0.37
N PHE A 351 2.63 15.42 -1.52
CA PHE A 351 3.65 16.41 -1.87
C PHE A 351 3.25 17.17 -3.13
N GLU A 352 3.29 18.50 -3.05
CA GLU A 352 3.18 19.40 -4.21
C GLU A 352 4.39 20.33 -4.25
N ASN A 353 5.01 20.45 -5.42
CA ASN A 353 6.09 21.40 -5.67
C ASN A 353 7.22 21.30 -4.64
N CYS A 354 7.67 20.08 -4.34
CA CYS A 354 8.73 19.84 -3.35
C CYS A 354 10.07 19.47 -3.99
N LEU A 355 11.16 19.86 -3.34
CA LEU A 355 12.53 19.54 -3.75
C LEU A 355 13.18 18.59 -2.74
N PHE A 356 13.60 17.41 -3.20
CA PHE A 356 14.38 16.44 -2.44
C PHE A 356 15.81 16.40 -2.98
N ILE A 357 16.75 16.97 -2.24
CA ILE A 357 18.12 17.19 -2.72
C ILE A 357 19.19 16.75 -1.71
N ASN A 358 20.28 16.15 -2.20
CA ASN A 358 21.46 15.81 -1.40
C ASN A 358 21.20 14.88 -0.20
N ASN A 359 20.07 14.19 -0.13
CA ASN A 359 19.76 13.33 0.99
C ASN A 359 20.51 12.00 0.87
N THR A 360 20.84 11.40 2.01
CA THR A 360 21.65 10.19 2.08
C THR A 360 20.98 9.12 2.94
N ALA A 361 21.03 7.86 2.51
CA ALA A 361 20.52 6.71 3.25
C ALA A 361 21.14 5.40 2.75
N GLU A 362 20.80 4.27 3.39
CA GLU A 362 21.10 2.94 2.87
C GLU A 362 20.21 2.61 1.67
N SER A 363 18.88 2.80 1.81
CA SER A 363 17.89 2.69 0.73
C SER A 363 16.88 3.85 0.75
N GLY A 364 16.36 4.26 -0.40
CA GLY A 364 15.36 5.34 -0.49
C GLY A 364 15.87 6.66 0.06
N ALA A 365 17.01 7.16 -0.45
CA ALA A 365 17.68 8.34 0.12
C ALA A 365 16.78 9.58 0.16
N ALA A 366 16.04 9.88 -0.91
CA ALA A 366 14.98 10.88 -0.82
C ALA A 366 13.72 10.34 -0.16
N MET A 367 13.29 9.13 -0.52
CA MET A 367 11.97 8.63 -0.15
C MET A 367 11.93 7.12 -0.03
N ALA A 368 11.43 6.64 1.11
CA ALA A 368 11.20 5.23 1.35
C ALA A 368 9.77 4.98 1.85
N ASN A 369 9.04 4.12 1.13
CA ASN A 369 7.69 3.68 1.47
C ASN A 369 7.71 2.19 1.83
N ASP A 370 7.29 1.89 3.06
CA ASP A 370 7.10 0.54 3.60
C ASP A 370 5.67 0.43 4.18
N GLY A 371 5.19 -0.78 4.47
CA GLY A 371 3.97 -1.01 5.23
C GLY A 371 2.67 -0.62 4.52
N ASN A 372 2.59 -0.75 3.19
CA ASN A 372 1.43 -0.35 2.36
C ASN A 372 1.18 1.17 2.37
N SER A 373 2.29 1.92 2.24
CA SER A 373 2.34 3.39 2.23
C SER A 373 2.33 3.94 0.81
N ASN A 374 1.30 4.73 0.49
CA ASN A 374 0.99 5.17 -0.87
C ASN A 374 1.03 6.69 -0.96
N SER A 375 2.23 7.25 -0.89
CA SER A 375 2.47 8.68 -1.00
C SER A 375 2.19 9.24 -2.41
N ILE A 376 1.96 10.55 -2.49
CA ILE A 376 1.66 11.26 -3.74
C ILE A 376 2.68 12.35 -4.01
N TYR A 377 3.16 12.43 -5.24
CA TYR A 377 4.07 13.46 -5.70
C TYR A 377 3.54 14.15 -6.94
N SER A 378 3.36 15.46 -6.85
CA SER A 378 3.05 16.31 -7.98
C SER A 378 4.04 17.47 -8.05
N ASN A 379 4.55 17.77 -9.25
CA ASN A 379 5.53 18.82 -9.49
C ASN A 379 6.78 18.73 -8.59
N CYS A 380 7.21 17.52 -8.22
CA CYS A 380 8.34 17.34 -7.32
C CYS A 380 9.64 17.07 -8.09
N THR A 381 10.79 17.44 -7.51
CA THR A 381 12.12 17.15 -8.06
C THR A 381 12.98 16.40 -7.05
N PHE A 382 13.56 15.27 -7.47
CA PHE A 382 14.44 14.39 -6.70
C PHE A 382 15.83 14.42 -7.36
N TYR A 383 16.79 15.13 -6.75
CA TYR A 383 18.08 15.42 -7.36
C TYR A 383 19.27 15.18 -6.43
N ASN A 384 20.33 14.55 -6.95
CA ASN A 384 21.59 14.34 -6.22
C ASN A 384 21.45 13.65 -4.85
N ASN A 385 20.45 12.79 -4.69
CA ASN A 385 20.31 11.94 -3.51
C ASN A 385 21.23 10.71 -3.67
N ILE A 386 21.70 10.15 -2.55
CA ILE A 386 22.73 9.12 -2.53
C ILE A 386 22.29 7.94 -1.66
N ALA A 387 22.19 6.76 -2.26
CA ALA A 387 21.90 5.50 -1.57
C ALA A 387 23.09 4.52 -1.69
N THR A 388 23.32 3.69 -0.67
CA THR A 388 24.35 2.65 -0.72
C THR A 388 23.83 1.28 -1.16
N GLU A 389 22.52 1.03 -1.09
CA GLU A 389 21.91 -0.26 -1.45
C GLU A 389 20.85 -0.13 -2.55
N GLU A 390 19.70 0.50 -2.30
CA GLU A 390 18.55 0.44 -3.22
C GLU A 390 17.88 1.81 -3.39
N ALA A 391 17.72 2.28 -4.63
CA ALA A 391 17.11 3.55 -5.07
C ALA A 391 17.42 4.79 -4.22
N ALA A 392 18.14 5.73 -4.81
CA ALA A 392 18.34 7.05 -4.20
C ALA A 392 17.13 7.98 -4.37
N GLY A 393 16.32 7.79 -5.42
CA GLY A 393 15.06 8.51 -5.61
C GLY A 393 13.94 7.97 -4.71
N ILE A 394 13.22 6.96 -5.20
CA ILE A 394 12.06 6.40 -4.50
C ILE A 394 12.26 4.89 -4.30
N TYR A 395 12.08 4.44 -3.06
CA TYR A 395 12.17 3.05 -2.65
C TYR A 395 10.84 2.52 -2.13
N GLN A 396 10.42 1.34 -2.60
CA GLN A 396 9.19 0.63 -2.24
C GLN A 396 9.57 -0.74 -1.67
N GLY A 397 9.53 -0.86 -0.35
CA GLY A 397 10.02 -2.04 0.35
C GLY A 397 8.93 -2.94 0.91
N SER A 398 9.07 -3.29 2.19
CA SER A 398 8.21 -4.25 2.88
C SER A 398 6.74 -3.82 2.86
N GLY A 399 5.82 -4.78 2.75
CA GLY A 399 4.40 -4.52 2.56
C GLY A 399 4.01 -4.60 1.08
N ALA A 400 3.01 -5.41 0.75
CA ALA A 400 2.47 -5.44 -0.60
C ALA A 400 1.76 -4.12 -0.92
N PHE A 401 1.80 -3.68 -2.17
CA PHE A 401 1.04 -2.53 -2.68
C PHE A 401 1.50 -1.15 -2.17
N ASN A 402 2.79 -0.97 -1.88
CA ASN A 402 3.41 0.37 -1.83
C ASN A 402 3.41 0.97 -3.26
N ASP A 403 2.27 1.47 -3.69
CA ASP A 403 1.96 1.93 -5.04
C ASP A 403 1.78 3.46 -5.05
N PRO A 404 2.86 4.24 -4.83
CA PRO A 404 2.75 5.69 -4.81
C PRO A 404 2.36 6.23 -6.18
N VAL A 405 1.75 7.41 -6.18
CA VAL A 405 1.38 8.13 -7.40
C VAL A 405 2.36 9.27 -7.63
N MET A 406 2.97 9.31 -8.82
CA MET A 406 3.84 10.40 -9.24
C MET A 406 3.34 10.97 -10.57
N ILE A 407 3.17 12.29 -10.62
CA ILE A 407 2.80 13.01 -11.83
C ILE A 407 3.61 14.28 -11.96
N ASN A 408 3.92 14.69 -13.20
CA ASN A 408 4.54 15.98 -13.50
C ASN A 408 5.84 16.22 -12.71
N SER A 409 6.63 15.18 -12.45
CA SER A 409 7.76 15.23 -11.53
C SER A 409 9.08 14.76 -12.18
N ILE A 410 10.20 14.97 -11.48
CA ILE A 410 11.55 14.70 -12.00
C ILE A 410 12.34 13.87 -10.99
N ILE A 411 12.89 12.73 -11.43
CA ILE A 411 13.93 11.98 -10.72
C ILE A 411 15.17 11.94 -11.61
N TYR A 412 16.21 12.68 -11.24
CA TYR A 412 17.39 12.83 -12.08
C TYR A 412 18.67 13.11 -11.30
N GLY A 413 19.80 12.57 -11.75
CA GLY A 413 21.12 12.85 -11.19
C GLY A 413 21.31 12.31 -9.78
N ASN A 414 20.55 11.27 -9.41
CA ASN A 414 20.72 10.57 -8.14
C ASN A 414 21.82 9.51 -8.30
N TYR A 415 22.30 8.94 -7.19
CA TYR A 415 23.34 7.93 -7.22
C TYR A 415 23.06 6.78 -6.27
N CYS A 416 23.19 5.55 -6.74
CA CYS A 416 23.09 4.33 -5.93
C CYS A 416 24.27 3.41 -6.21
N GLU A 417 24.93 2.90 -5.16
CA GLU A 417 26.11 2.04 -5.32
C GLU A 417 25.79 0.67 -5.96
N GLN A 418 24.62 0.07 -5.71
CA GLN A 418 24.27 -1.27 -6.22
C GLN A 418 23.43 -1.28 -7.51
N GLY A 419 23.18 -0.10 -8.11
CA GLY A 419 22.78 0.01 -9.53
C GLY A 419 21.33 0.40 -9.82
N GLU A 420 20.41 0.34 -8.85
CA GLU A 420 19.05 0.89 -9.00
C GLU A 420 19.00 2.30 -8.39
N VAL A 421 18.93 3.33 -9.25
CA VAL A 421 19.17 4.73 -8.86
C VAL A 421 17.87 5.50 -8.63
N SER A 422 16.93 5.40 -9.58
CA SER A 422 15.74 6.28 -9.62
C SER A 422 14.56 5.72 -8.83
N VAL A 423 14.13 4.51 -9.15
CA VAL A 423 12.98 3.83 -8.50
C VAL A 423 13.35 2.37 -8.28
N TYR A 424 13.11 1.84 -7.08
CA TYR A 424 13.27 0.42 -6.74
C TYR A 424 12.00 -0.09 -6.08
N SER A 425 11.47 -1.20 -6.59
CA SER A 425 10.24 -1.79 -6.10
C SER A 425 10.39 -3.27 -5.80
N TRP A 426 9.97 -3.68 -4.62
CA TRP A 426 9.77 -5.10 -4.31
C TRP A 426 8.69 -5.68 -5.23
N ALA A 427 8.74 -6.97 -5.52
CA ALA A 427 7.93 -7.62 -6.56
C ALA A 427 6.39 -7.50 -6.39
N GLN A 428 5.93 -7.01 -5.24
CA GLN A 428 4.51 -6.81 -4.90
C GLN A 428 4.07 -5.33 -5.00
N CYS A 429 4.96 -4.42 -5.39
CA CYS A 429 4.72 -2.98 -5.48
C CYS A 429 4.73 -2.53 -6.95
N ASN A 430 3.85 -1.58 -7.29
CA ASN A 430 3.64 -1.07 -8.62
C ASN A 430 3.36 0.46 -8.60
N PRO A 431 4.38 1.30 -8.42
CA PRO A 431 4.24 2.76 -8.50
C PRO A 431 3.60 3.23 -9.80
N ASN A 432 2.61 4.13 -9.69
CA ASN A 432 1.96 4.74 -10.83
C ASN A 432 2.64 6.08 -11.16
N ILE A 433 3.51 6.07 -12.17
CA ILE A 433 4.30 7.24 -12.57
C ILE A 433 3.87 7.69 -13.96
N SER A 434 3.57 8.98 -14.13
CA SER A 434 3.16 9.56 -15.41
C SER A 434 3.68 10.99 -15.63
N TYR A 435 3.79 11.39 -16.90
CA TYR A 435 4.14 12.75 -17.33
C TYR A 435 5.39 13.32 -16.63
N SER A 436 6.41 12.49 -16.45
CA SER A 436 7.56 12.74 -15.58
C SER A 436 8.88 12.46 -16.29
N ILE A 437 9.97 13.06 -15.80
CA ILE A 437 11.33 12.73 -16.25
C ILE A 437 11.94 11.76 -15.25
N ILE A 438 12.30 10.55 -15.70
CA ILE A 438 12.94 9.53 -14.86
C ILE A 438 14.23 9.07 -15.52
N GLU A 439 15.37 9.35 -14.89
CA GLU A 439 16.68 8.91 -15.36
C GLU A 439 16.76 7.38 -15.43
N GLY A 440 17.15 6.85 -16.59
CA GLY A 440 17.18 5.41 -16.86
C GLY A 440 15.84 4.86 -17.39
N GLY A 441 14.83 5.71 -17.49
CA GLY A 441 13.48 5.38 -17.94
C GLY A 441 12.62 4.70 -16.87
N TYR A 442 11.32 4.68 -17.12
CA TYR A 442 10.31 3.98 -16.31
C TYR A 442 9.11 3.62 -17.19
N ASP A 443 8.38 2.56 -16.85
CA ASP A 443 7.16 2.18 -17.58
C ASP A 443 5.98 3.04 -17.08
N GLY A 444 5.48 3.92 -17.95
CA GLY A 444 4.44 4.88 -17.60
C GLY A 444 4.02 5.75 -18.76
N VAL A 445 2.84 6.36 -18.66
CA VAL A 445 2.33 7.29 -19.69
C VAL A 445 3.12 8.59 -19.63
N GLY A 446 3.66 9.04 -20.76
CA GLY A 446 4.32 10.35 -20.85
C GLY A 446 5.67 10.44 -20.15
N ILE A 447 6.35 9.31 -19.90
CA ILE A 447 7.68 9.30 -19.27
C ILE A 447 8.77 9.69 -20.28
N LEU A 448 9.69 10.54 -19.84
CA LEU A 448 10.88 10.97 -20.58
C LEU A 448 12.15 10.50 -19.85
N ASP A 449 13.12 9.97 -20.61
CA ASP A 449 14.47 9.64 -20.13
C ASP A 449 15.47 10.60 -20.79
N ILE A 450 15.52 11.83 -20.26
CA ILE A 450 16.33 12.93 -20.78
C ILE A 450 16.93 13.74 -19.63
N ASP A 451 18.00 14.47 -19.91
CA ASP A 451 18.50 15.52 -19.03
C ASP A 451 17.45 16.65 -18.94
N PRO A 452 16.95 17.00 -17.73
CA PRO A 452 16.00 18.10 -17.55
C PRO A 452 16.59 19.48 -17.88
N GLN A 453 17.91 19.61 -18.02
CA GLN A 453 18.61 20.84 -18.38
C GLN A 453 18.38 22.01 -17.41
N PHE A 454 18.53 21.75 -16.11
CA PHE A 454 18.58 22.79 -15.09
C PHE A 454 19.72 23.78 -15.38
N ILE A 455 19.51 25.07 -15.11
CA ILE A 455 20.51 26.13 -15.35
C ILE A 455 21.73 25.94 -14.46
N ASP A 456 21.53 25.71 -13.16
CA ASP A 456 22.62 25.57 -12.18
C ASP A 456 22.15 24.86 -10.90
N ALA A 457 21.77 23.59 -11.02
CA ALA A 457 21.26 22.79 -9.91
C ALA A 457 22.26 22.68 -8.74
N ALA A 458 23.57 22.76 -9.01
CA ALA A 458 24.62 22.76 -7.98
C ALA A 458 24.56 23.97 -7.04
N ASN A 459 23.94 25.07 -7.46
CA ASN A 459 23.72 26.27 -6.66
C ASN A 459 22.22 26.49 -6.35
N MET A 460 21.43 25.40 -6.29
CA MET A 460 19.98 25.41 -6.05
C MET A 460 19.16 26.20 -7.09
N ASN A 461 19.68 26.39 -8.30
CA ASN A 461 18.92 26.96 -9.39
C ASN A 461 18.35 25.86 -10.30
N PHE A 462 17.11 25.47 -9.99
CA PHE A 462 16.33 24.48 -10.73
C PHE A 462 15.49 25.09 -11.86
N GLU A 463 15.69 26.37 -12.21
CA GLU A 463 15.11 26.91 -13.45
C GLU A 463 15.68 26.19 -14.68
N TYR A 464 14.90 26.13 -15.74
CA TYR A 464 15.26 25.46 -16.98
C TYR A 464 15.93 26.39 -17.98
N VAL A 465 16.87 25.86 -18.76
CA VAL A 465 17.25 26.52 -20.01
C VAL A 465 16.04 26.55 -20.95
N THR A 466 15.94 27.60 -21.79
CA THR A 466 14.76 27.85 -22.64
C THR A 466 14.46 26.76 -23.69
N THR A 467 15.35 25.79 -23.85
CA THR A 467 15.20 24.66 -24.78
C THR A 467 14.82 23.35 -24.09
N SER A 468 14.70 23.34 -22.77
CA SER A 468 14.34 22.13 -22.03
C SER A 468 12.94 21.65 -22.42
N GLU A 469 12.79 20.34 -22.59
CA GLU A 469 11.49 19.71 -22.82
C GLU A 469 10.64 19.70 -21.53
N ALA A 470 11.26 19.83 -20.35
CA ALA A 470 10.58 19.91 -19.06
C ALA A 470 9.61 21.11 -18.96
N LEU A 471 9.81 22.15 -19.78
CA LEU A 471 8.94 23.33 -19.85
C LEU A 471 7.54 23.03 -20.43
N THR A 472 7.34 21.87 -21.06
CA THR A 472 6.08 21.50 -21.72
C THR A 472 5.69 20.04 -21.53
N ALA A 473 6.27 19.35 -20.54
CA ALA A 473 6.18 17.90 -20.41
C ALA A 473 4.97 17.42 -19.59
N SER A 474 4.23 18.32 -18.96
CA SER A 474 3.10 17.92 -18.11
C SER A 474 1.96 17.30 -18.91
N ASP A 475 1.04 16.65 -18.20
CA ASP A 475 -0.25 16.18 -18.72
C ASP A 475 -1.08 17.27 -19.44
N THR A 476 -0.83 18.53 -19.09
CA THR A 476 -1.49 19.73 -19.61
C THR A 476 -0.61 20.54 -20.58
N GLY A 477 0.63 20.13 -20.80
CA GLY A 477 1.59 20.81 -21.69
C GLY A 477 2.32 22.01 -21.06
N GLU A 478 2.38 22.04 -19.73
CA GLU A 478 3.04 23.05 -18.89
C GLU A 478 4.38 22.53 -18.33
N GLN A 479 5.06 23.36 -17.55
CA GLN A 479 6.30 23.01 -16.85
C GLN A 479 6.06 21.93 -15.79
N ILE A 480 7.01 21.00 -15.65
CA ILE A 480 7.02 19.96 -14.62
C ILE A 480 8.15 20.17 -13.60
N GLY A 481 8.09 19.47 -12.47
CA GLY A 481 9.09 19.53 -11.40
C GLY A 481 9.05 20.81 -10.56
N PHE A 482 9.95 20.88 -9.57
CA PHE A 482 10.03 21.97 -8.60
C PHE A 482 10.23 23.34 -9.26
N ASP A 483 9.38 24.29 -8.89
CA ASP A 483 9.43 25.69 -9.33
C ASP A 483 9.43 26.63 -8.12
N ALA A 484 10.56 27.30 -7.89
CA ALA A 484 10.69 28.28 -6.82
C ALA A 484 9.93 29.58 -7.10
N SER A 485 9.65 29.90 -8.37
CA SER A 485 9.05 31.18 -8.77
C SER A 485 7.58 31.31 -8.34
N VAL A 486 6.86 30.19 -8.30
CA VAL A 486 5.43 30.17 -7.92
C VAL A 486 5.19 30.38 -6.43
N ILE A 487 6.18 30.05 -5.57
CA ILE A 487 6.04 30.06 -4.10
C ILE A 487 5.62 31.45 -3.60
N SER A 488 6.28 32.50 -4.10
CA SER A 488 5.99 33.88 -3.70
C SER A 488 4.65 34.43 -4.22
N GLU A 489 4.03 33.75 -5.19
CA GLU A 489 2.78 34.16 -5.83
C GLU A 489 1.55 33.48 -5.21
N ARG A 490 1.74 32.40 -4.43
CA ARG A 490 0.63 31.61 -3.87
C ARG A 490 -0.19 32.39 -2.85
N THR A 491 -1.50 32.24 -2.96
CA THR A 491 -2.50 32.73 -2.01
C THR A 491 -3.01 31.60 -1.12
N ALA A 492 -3.71 31.94 -0.03
CA ALA A 492 -4.38 30.95 0.81
C ALA A 492 -5.35 30.04 0.01
N GLN A 493 -5.99 30.57 -1.03
CA GLN A 493 -6.91 29.79 -1.86
C GLN A 493 -6.18 28.78 -2.76
N ASP A 494 -4.95 29.11 -3.18
CA ASP A 494 -4.15 28.21 -4.00
C ASP A 494 -3.75 26.98 -3.18
N TYR A 495 -3.36 27.16 -1.90
CA TYR A 495 -3.06 26.03 -1.00
C TYR A 495 -4.26 25.09 -0.81
N GLU A 496 -5.47 25.62 -0.65
CA GLU A 496 -6.67 24.77 -0.56
C GLU A 496 -6.97 24.03 -1.87
N SER A 497 -6.77 24.69 -3.00
CA SER A 497 -6.95 24.07 -4.33
C SER A 497 -5.93 22.97 -4.59
N ILE A 498 -4.69 23.13 -4.12
CA ILE A 498 -3.64 22.10 -4.17
C ILE A 498 -4.04 20.90 -3.34
N LYS A 499 -4.52 21.09 -2.10
CA LYS A 499 -4.96 19.98 -1.24
C LYS A 499 -6.06 19.17 -1.92
N GLU A 500 -7.08 19.85 -2.47
CA GLU A 500 -8.15 19.20 -3.25
C GLU A 500 -7.59 18.43 -4.46
N TYR A 501 -6.63 19.01 -5.18
CA TYR A 501 -5.99 18.36 -6.31
C TYR A 501 -5.20 17.11 -5.90
N LEU A 502 -4.38 17.18 -4.85
CA LEU A 502 -3.62 16.04 -4.35
C LEU A 502 -4.53 14.88 -3.94
N HIS A 503 -5.68 15.16 -3.30
CA HIS A 503 -6.69 14.14 -3.01
C HIS A 503 -7.35 13.55 -4.26
N SER A 504 -7.44 14.31 -5.35
CA SER A 504 -7.95 13.78 -6.63
C SER A 504 -6.97 12.81 -7.31
N LEU A 505 -5.69 12.88 -6.93
CA LEU A 505 -4.64 11.96 -7.39
C LEU A 505 -4.55 10.71 -6.53
N GLU A 506 -5.11 10.72 -5.32
CA GLU A 506 -5.22 9.51 -4.52
C GLU A 506 -6.01 8.50 -5.34
N VAL A 507 -5.33 7.39 -5.67
CA VAL A 507 -6.01 6.18 -6.10
C VAL A 507 -6.64 5.58 -4.84
N PHE A 508 -7.61 6.28 -4.28
CA PHE A 508 -8.62 5.61 -3.50
C PHE A 508 -9.37 4.76 -4.51
N GLU A 509 -9.32 3.46 -4.33
CA GLU A 509 -10.50 2.67 -4.60
C GLU A 509 -11.62 3.22 -3.70
N THR A 510 -12.23 4.36 -4.05
CA THR A 510 -13.65 4.54 -3.73
C THR A 510 -14.34 3.48 -4.55
N ILE A 511 -14.46 2.30 -3.93
CA ILE A 511 -15.18 1.16 -4.48
C ILE A 511 -16.62 1.66 -4.63
N GLU A 512 -17.01 2.09 -5.84
CA GLU A 512 -18.42 1.99 -6.19
C GLU A 512 -18.74 0.50 -6.08
N ALA A 513 -19.49 0.14 -5.04
CA ALA A 513 -19.93 -1.23 -4.86
C ALA A 513 -20.58 -1.67 -6.18
N MET A 514 -20.15 -2.81 -6.70
CA MET A 514 -20.80 -3.44 -7.84
C MET A 514 -22.31 -3.41 -7.58
N ASP A 515 -23.08 -2.81 -8.49
CA ASP A 515 -24.52 -2.61 -8.30
C ASP A 515 -25.23 -3.96 -8.40
N LEU A 516 -25.23 -4.68 -7.28
CA LEU A 516 -25.96 -5.91 -7.08
C LEU A 516 -27.45 -5.64 -6.84
N THR A 517 -27.92 -4.38 -6.85
CA THR A 517 -29.30 -4.04 -6.50
C THR A 517 -30.27 -4.24 -7.68
N ASN A 518 -31.11 -5.27 -7.54
CA ASN A 518 -32.15 -5.69 -8.49
C ASN A 518 -33.34 -4.72 -8.53
N PRO A 519 -33.98 -4.51 -9.71
CA PRO A 519 -35.43 -4.33 -9.68
C PRO A 519 -36.16 -5.03 -10.84
N LEU A 520 -36.32 -6.34 -10.80
CA LEU A 520 -37.62 -6.93 -11.12
C LEU A 520 -38.45 -6.99 -9.83
N LEU A 521 -38.98 -5.83 -9.43
CA LEU A 521 -40.16 -5.75 -8.57
C LEU A 521 -41.39 -6.20 -9.38
N SER A 522 -41.38 -7.45 -9.83
CA SER A 522 -42.54 -8.09 -10.42
C SER A 522 -43.57 -8.28 -9.33
N SER A 523 -44.69 -7.57 -9.44
CA SER A 523 -45.90 -7.86 -8.64
C SER A 523 -46.56 -9.19 -9.04
N ASP A 524 -46.04 -9.86 -10.08
CA ASP A 524 -46.53 -11.15 -10.52
C ASP A 524 -45.81 -12.27 -9.77
N THR A 525 -46.53 -12.81 -8.80
CA THR A 525 -46.15 -13.91 -7.92
C THR A 525 -46.93 -15.18 -8.27
N THR A 526 -47.60 -15.20 -9.43
CA THR A 526 -48.55 -16.28 -9.77
C THR A 526 -47.89 -17.62 -10.11
N HIS A 527 -46.56 -17.63 -10.30
CA HIS A 527 -45.73 -18.81 -10.57
C HIS A 527 -44.87 -19.23 -9.37
N ILE A 528 -45.14 -18.67 -8.18
CA ILE A 528 -44.38 -18.94 -6.96
C ILE A 528 -44.57 -20.40 -6.51
N GLY A 529 -43.45 -21.12 -6.37
CA GLY A 529 -43.37 -22.41 -5.67
C GLY A 529 -43.06 -23.64 -6.54
N GLU A 530 -42.69 -23.47 -7.81
CA GLU A 530 -42.32 -24.56 -8.72
C GLU A 530 -41.02 -24.24 -9.48
N ILE A 531 -40.37 -25.29 -9.96
CA ILE A 531 -39.17 -25.27 -10.82
C ILE A 531 -39.37 -24.26 -11.96
N ILE A 532 -38.39 -23.39 -12.19
CA ILE A 532 -38.37 -22.46 -13.33
C ILE A 532 -37.58 -23.09 -14.48
N TYR A 533 -38.15 -23.11 -15.67
CA TYR A 533 -37.54 -23.72 -16.85
C TYR A 533 -36.93 -22.66 -17.78
N VAL A 534 -35.71 -22.92 -18.27
CA VAL A 534 -34.96 -22.02 -19.16
C VAL A 534 -34.48 -22.77 -20.41
N ASP A 535 -34.79 -22.23 -21.58
CA ASP A 535 -34.43 -22.77 -22.90
C ASP A 535 -34.12 -21.64 -23.88
N VAL A 536 -32.83 -21.51 -24.22
CA VAL A 536 -32.33 -20.48 -25.16
C VAL A 536 -32.86 -20.69 -26.58
N THR A 537 -33.31 -21.90 -26.92
CA THR A 537 -33.83 -22.26 -28.24
C THR A 537 -35.35 -22.09 -28.38
N ALA A 538 -36.04 -21.78 -27.28
CA ALA A 538 -37.48 -21.53 -27.29
C ALA A 538 -37.84 -20.38 -28.25
N ILE A 539 -38.90 -20.57 -29.04
CA ILE A 539 -39.27 -19.66 -30.14
C ILE A 539 -39.76 -18.29 -29.62
N GLU A 540 -40.45 -18.29 -28.48
CA GLU A 540 -40.90 -17.09 -27.76
C GLU A 540 -40.64 -17.29 -26.27
N SER A 541 -40.17 -16.24 -25.58
CA SER A 541 -39.97 -16.31 -24.12
C SER A 541 -41.32 -16.49 -23.44
N GLY A 542 -41.49 -17.59 -22.72
CA GLY A 542 -42.64 -17.85 -21.87
C GLY A 542 -42.48 -17.25 -20.48
N ASP A 543 -43.16 -17.86 -19.51
CA ASP A 543 -43.21 -17.47 -18.09
C ASP A 543 -42.40 -18.40 -17.17
N GLY A 544 -41.64 -19.33 -17.74
CA GLY A 544 -40.82 -20.31 -17.02
C GLY A 544 -41.62 -21.44 -16.36
N SER A 545 -42.93 -21.58 -16.59
CA SER A 545 -43.77 -22.58 -15.90
C SER A 545 -43.63 -24.03 -16.38
N SER A 546 -43.03 -24.24 -17.55
CA SER A 546 -42.75 -25.56 -18.13
C SER A 546 -41.75 -25.41 -19.29
N TRP A 547 -41.18 -26.50 -19.79
CA TRP A 547 -40.35 -26.47 -21.00
C TRP A 547 -41.01 -25.81 -22.22
N ASN A 548 -42.34 -25.97 -22.41
CA ASN A 548 -43.06 -25.30 -23.51
C ASN A 548 -43.22 -23.78 -23.31
N ASN A 549 -43.07 -23.30 -22.08
CA ASN A 549 -43.19 -21.90 -21.69
C ASN A 549 -41.87 -21.40 -21.05
N ALA A 550 -40.72 -21.97 -21.41
CA ALA A 550 -39.46 -21.64 -20.76
C ALA A 550 -39.05 -20.18 -20.99
N TYR A 551 -38.28 -19.61 -20.06
CA TYR A 551 -37.59 -18.35 -20.30
C TYR A 551 -36.47 -18.55 -21.31
N THR A 552 -36.25 -17.58 -22.21
CA THR A 552 -35.09 -17.57 -23.10
C THR A 552 -33.89 -16.84 -22.52
N ASP A 553 -34.11 -16.03 -21.49
CA ASP A 553 -33.09 -15.23 -20.80
C ASP A 553 -32.86 -15.77 -19.38
N LEU A 554 -31.62 -16.19 -19.11
CA LEU A 554 -31.27 -16.85 -17.84
C LEU A 554 -31.23 -15.85 -16.68
N GLN A 555 -30.71 -14.63 -16.88
CA GLN A 555 -30.64 -13.63 -15.82
C GLN A 555 -32.03 -13.23 -15.34
N THR A 556 -32.98 -13.06 -16.26
CA THR A 556 -34.39 -12.83 -15.95
C THR A 556 -34.94 -13.95 -15.07
N ALA A 557 -34.70 -15.22 -15.41
CA ALA A 557 -35.15 -16.36 -14.60
C ALA A 557 -34.55 -16.35 -13.19
N ILE A 558 -33.26 -16.02 -13.06
CA ILE A 558 -32.56 -15.87 -11.77
C ILE A 558 -33.20 -14.77 -10.91
N ASP A 559 -33.45 -13.59 -11.49
CA ASP A 559 -34.06 -12.48 -10.75
C ASP A 559 -35.51 -12.79 -10.32
N TYR A 560 -36.27 -13.52 -11.16
CA TYR A 560 -37.60 -14.01 -10.78
C TYR A 560 -37.56 -15.05 -9.65
N ALA A 561 -36.60 -15.98 -9.69
CA ALA A 561 -36.39 -16.97 -8.64
C ALA A 561 -36.07 -16.29 -7.29
N ASN A 562 -35.15 -15.32 -7.29
CA ASN A 562 -34.78 -14.59 -6.07
C ASN A 562 -35.95 -13.76 -5.50
N ALA A 563 -36.79 -13.16 -6.35
CA ALA A 563 -38.00 -12.48 -5.90
C ALA A 563 -38.98 -13.47 -5.22
N SER A 564 -39.05 -14.72 -5.69
CA SER A 564 -39.83 -15.78 -5.06
C SER A 564 -39.20 -16.25 -3.74
N TYR A 565 -37.88 -16.44 -3.69
CA TYR A 565 -37.15 -16.73 -2.44
C TYR A 565 -37.39 -15.64 -1.39
N THR A 566 -37.16 -14.37 -1.73
CA THR A 566 -37.39 -13.21 -0.84
C THR A 566 -38.81 -13.15 -0.28
N ALA A 567 -39.81 -13.59 -1.06
CA ALA A 567 -41.20 -13.56 -0.64
C ALA A 567 -41.60 -14.74 0.27
N ASN A 568 -40.93 -15.89 0.16
CA ASN A 568 -41.38 -17.15 0.77
C ASN A 568 -40.36 -17.85 1.66
N ASP A 569 -39.10 -17.39 1.67
CA ASP A 569 -38.00 -17.98 2.43
C ASP A 569 -37.81 -19.47 2.10
N THR A 570 -37.87 -19.80 0.80
CA THR A 570 -37.75 -21.16 0.27
C THR A 570 -36.92 -21.13 -1.00
N PRO A 571 -35.80 -21.89 -1.08
CA PRO A 571 -34.96 -21.91 -2.26
C PRO A 571 -35.72 -22.30 -3.53
N VAL A 572 -35.31 -21.75 -4.67
CA VAL A 572 -35.97 -21.94 -5.96
C VAL A 572 -35.01 -22.58 -6.95
N GLU A 573 -35.47 -23.67 -7.58
CA GLU A 573 -34.70 -24.36 -8.62
C GLU A 573 -34.97 -23.75 -10.00
N ILE A 574 -33.91 -23.63 -10.78
CA ILE A 574 -33.94 -23.27 -12.21
C ILE A 574 -33.31 -24.42 -13.00
N TRP A 575 -34.08 -25.00 -13.92
CA TRP A 575 -33.63 -26.06 -14.82
C TRP A 575 -33.33 -25.47 -16.19
N VAL A 576 -32.07 -25.59 -16.60
CA VAL A 576 -31.52 -24.97 -17.80
C VAL A 576 -31.22 -26.05 -18.83
N SER A 577 -31.84 -25.95 -20.00
CA SER A 577 -31.61 -26.89 -21.09
C SER A 577 -30.23 -26.72 -21.74
N GLU A 578 -29.84 -27.69 -22.56
CA GLU A 578 -28.61 -27.66 -23.34
C GLU A 578 -28.55 -26.43 -24.24
N GLY A 579 -27.35 -25.90 -24.44
CA GLY A 579 -27.13 -24.70 -25.24
C GLY A 579 -26.11 -23.76 -24.63
N THR A 580 -25.83 -22.68 -25.36
CA THR A 580 -24.91 -21.63 -24.93
C THR A 580 -25.69 -20.37 -24.57
N TYR A 581 -25.48 -19.91 -23.35
CA TYR A 581 -26.07 -18.72 -22.76
C TYR A 581 -24.95 -17.68 -22.62
N TYR A 582 -25.18 -16.48 -23.15
CA TYR A 582 -24.21 -15.39 -23.14
C TYR A 582 -24.56 -14.36 -22.07
N THR A 583 -23.54 -13.79 -21.44
CA THR A 583 -23.66 -12.79 -20.36
C THR A 583 -24.42 -11.54 -20.79
N GLY A 584 -24.23 -11.09 -22.04
CA GLY A 584 -24.90 -9.91 -22.58
C GLY A 584 -24.18 -9.35 -23.81
N GLU A 585 -24.05 -8.03 -23.89
CA GLU A 585 -23.41 -7.31 -25.00
C GLU A 585 -22.26 -6.39 -24.52
N ASP A 586 -22.16 -6.11 -23.22
CA ASP A 586 -21.13 -5.30 -22.59
C ASP A 586 -20.18 -6.15 -21.74
N ARG A 587 -18.90 -5.73 -21.64
CA ARG A 587 -17.89 -6.51 -20.89
C ARG A 587 -18.18 -6.66 -19.39
N THR A 588 -18.97 -5.73 -18.85
CA THR A 588 -19.41 -5.75 -17.46
C THR A 588 -20.62 -6.65 -17.23
N ASP A 589 -21.21 -7.22 -18.29
CA ASP A 589 -22.32 -8.15 -18.17
C ASP A 589 -21.83 -9.50 -17.64
N SER A 590 -22.61 -10.09 -16.74
CA SER A 590 -22.35 -11.38 -16.09
C SER A 590 -23.66 -12.08 -15.72
N PHE A 591 -23.63 -13.39 -15.51
CA PHE A 591 -24.70 -14.09 -14.80
C PHE A 591 -24.54 -13.87 -13.29
N ILE A 592 -25.37 -12.99 -12.74
CA ILE A 592 -25.35 -12.64 -11.32
C ILE A 592 -26.23 -13.61 -10.57
N LEU A 593 -25.61 -14.54 -9.84
CA LEU A 593 -26.32 -15.44 -8.93
C LEU A 593 -26.98 -14.64 -7.80
N ARG A 594 -27.98 -15.26 -7.18
CA ARG A 594 -28.77 -14.63 -6.15
C ARG A 594 -28.99 -15.61 -5.01
N GLU A 595 -29.07 -15.08 -3.80
CA GLU A 595 -29.36 -15.87 -2.60
C GLU A 595 -30.64 -16.69 -2.75
N GLY A 596 -30.58 -17.95 -2.31
CA GLY A 596 -31.67 -18.91 -2.36
C GLY A 596 -32.05 -19.39 -3.77
N VAL A 597 -31.19 -19.20 -4.78
CA VAL A 597 -31.42 -19.66 -6.16
C VAL A 597 -30.48 -20.81 -6.50
N HIS A 598 -31.05 -21.92 -6.98
CA HIS A 598 -30.31 -23.12 -7.36
C HIS A 598 -30.41 -23.34 -8.87
N LEU A 599 -29.28 -23.25 -9.58
CA LEU A 599 -29.16 -23.44 -11.02
C LEU A 599 -28.71 -24.87 -11.35
N TYR A 600 -29.43 -25.53 -12.26
CA TYR A 600 -29.10 -26.88 -12.73
C TYR A 600 -29.07 -26.92 -14.27
N GLY A 601 -27.91 -27.24 -14.84
CA GLY A 601 -27.72 -27.52 -16.28
C GLY A 601 -27.81 -29.02 -16.60
N GLY A 602 -27.77 -29.41 -17.87
CA GLY A 602 -27.78 -30.84 -18.24
C GLY A 602 -29.12 -31.40 -18.74
N PHE A 603 -30.08 -30.54 -19.08
CA PHE A 603 -31.42 -30.94 -19.52
C PHE A 603 -31.57 -30.87 -21.05
N ASN A 604 -32.29 -31.79 -21.66
CA ASN A 604 -32.68 -31.78 -23.07
C ASN A 604 -33.95 -30.93 -23.32
N GLY A 605 -34.69 -30.58 -22.26
CA GLY A 605 -35.90 -29.76 -22.36
C GLY A 605 -37.21 -30.57 -22.41
N ASP A 606 -37.19 -31.82 -21.93
CA ASP A 606 -38.37 -32.68 -21.83
C ASP A 606 -38.47 -33.46 -20.51
N GLU A 607 -37.55 -33.19 -19.59
CA GLU A 607 -37.45 -33.82 -18.29
C GLU A 607 -38.58 -33.41 -17.33
N THR A 608 -38.90 -34.32 -16.43
CA THR A 608 -39.91 -34.20 -15.39
C THR A 608 -39.37 -34.48 -13.98
N ASP A 609 -38.10 -34.89 -13.89
CA ASP A 609 -37.39 -35.21 -12.65
C ASP A 609 -35.90 -34.88 -12.80
N ILE A 610 -35.28 -34.33 -11.75
CA ILE A 610 -33.88 -33.88 -11.77
C ILE A 610 -32.89 -35.02 -12.07
N SER A 611 -33.25 -36.27 -11.75
CA SER A 611 -32.41 -37.44 -12.03
C SER A 611 -32.33 -37.81 -13.52
N GLN A 612 -33.11 -37.15 -14.38
CA GLN A 612 -33.09 -37.35 -15.83
C GLN A 612 -32.02 -36.53 -16.55
N ARG A 613 -31.32 -35.62 -15.85
CA ARG A 613 -30.19 -34.85 -16.38
C ARG A 613 -29.12 -35.77 -16.96
N ASP A 614 -28.56 -35.38 -18.10
CA ASP A 614 -27.38 -36.02 -18.70
C ASP A 614 -26.33 -34.95 -18.99
N LEU A 615 -25.40 -34.77 -18.04
CA LEU A 615 -24.35 -33.75 -18.11
C LEU A 615 -23.35 -33.98 -19.25
N THR A 616 -23.33 -35.18 -19.83
CA THR A 616 -22.40 -35.54 -20.90
C THR A 616 -22.98 -35.31 -22.29
N THR A 617 -24.28 -35.49 -22.43
CA THR A 617 -24.99 -35.31 -23.71
C THR A 617 -25.56 -33.91 -23.83
N ASN A 618 -26.22 -33.41 -22.79
CA ASN A 618 -27.02 -32.18 -22.82
C ASN A 618 -26.20 -31.02 -22.23
N ILE A 619 -25.12 -30.62 -22.90
CA ILE A 619 -24.17 -29.64 -22.35
C ILE A 619 -24.80 -28.26 -22.25
N THR A 620 -24.77 -27.67 -21.05
CA THR A 620 -25.19 -26.28 -20.79
C THR A 620 -23.96 -25.41 -20.56
N ILE A 621 -23.80 -24.36 -21.36
CA ILE A 621 -22.61 -23.48 -21.37
C ILE A 621 -23.02 -22.06 -20.98
N LEU A 622 -22.35 -21.49 -19.97
CA LEU A 622 -22.34 -20.06 -19.67
C LEU A 622 -21.07 -19.46 -20.29
N SER A 623 -21.24 -18.47 -21.16
CA SER A 623 -20.17 -17.93 -21.99
C SER A 623 -20.03 -16.42 -21.85
N GLY A 624 -18.81 -15.96 -21.55
CA GLY A 624 -18.41 -14.55 -21.61
C GLY A 624 -18.03 -14.07 -23.02
N GLU A 625 -18.03 -14.96 -24.02
CA GLU A 625 -17.77 -14.60 -25.42
C GLU A 625 -18.83 -13.65 -25.97
N ILE A 626 -18.52 -12.36 -26.01
CA ILE A 626 -19.37 -11.29 -26.57
C ILE A 626 -18.60 -10.58 -27.68
N GLY A 627 -19.28 -9.81 -28.53
CA GLY A 627 -18.59 -9.07 -29.60
C GLY A 627 -18.04 -9.95 -30.74
N ASP A 628 -16.76 -9.77 -31.07
CA ASP A 628 -16.08 -10.47 -32.17
C ASP A 628 -15.40 -11.75 -31.65
N THR A 629 -15.96 -12.90 -31.99
CA THR A 629 -15.47 -14.26 -31.65
C THR A 629 -14.00 -14.59 -32.02
N THR A 630 -13.27 -13.67 -32.65
CA THR A 630 -11.83 -13.81 -32.95
C THR A 630 -10.93 -13.00 -32.02
N ILE A 631 -11.52 -12.22 -31.13
CA ILE A 631 -10.88 -11.37 -30.14
C ILE A 631 -11.35 -11.89 -28.78
N THR A 632 -10.44 -12.12 -27.84
CA THR A 632 -10.81 -12.53 -26.48
C THR A 632 -10.85 -11.35 -25.51
N THR A 633 -10.23 -10.23 -25.88
CA THR A 633 -10.14 -9.03 -25.05
C THR A 633 -11.42 -8.21 -25.04
N ASP A 634 -12.40 -8.53 -25.88
CA ASP A 634 -13.75 -7.94 -25.84
C ASP A 634 -14.76 -8.81 -25.10
N ASN A 635 -14.36 -10.00 -24.61
CA ASN A 635 -15.18 -10.83 -23.75
C ASN A 635 -15.56 -10.13 -22.44
N SER A 636 -16.64 -10.60 -21.82
CA SER A 636 -17.01 -10.23 -20.45
C SER A 636 -15.86 -10.48 -19.47
N TYR A 637 -15.70 -9.58 -18.50
CA TYR A 637 -14.70 -9.74 -17.44
C TYR A 637 -14.98 -10.99 -16.61
N HIS A 638 -16.22 -11.12 -16.14
CA HIS A 638 -16.67 -12.25 -15.33
C HIS A 638 -17.83 -12.95 -16.04
N VAL A 639 -17.79 -14.28 -16.15
CA VAL A 639 -18.93 -15.04 -16.67
C VAL A 639 -20.03 -15.13 -15.62
N VAL A 640 -19.66 -15.44 -14.37
CA VAL A 640 -20.57 -15.63 -13.24
C VAL A 640 -20.12 -14.78 -12.06
N ILE A 641 -21.09 -14.23 -11.33
CA ILE A 641 -20.86 -13.59 -10.03
C ILE A 641 -21.57 -14.41 -8.97
N GLY A 642 -20.82 -14.82 -7.95
CA GLY A 642 -21.30 -15.67 -6.86
C GLY A 642 -22.27 -14.96 -5.92
N ALA A 643 -23.08 -15.74 -5.23
CA ALA A 643 -23.98 -15.30 -4.17
C ALA A 643 -24.00 -16.31 -3.03
N ASP A 644 -24.31 -15.83 -1.83
CA ASP A 644 -24.52 -16.67 -0.66
C ASP A 644 -25.74 -17.59 -0.83
N ASP A 645 -25.75 -18.76 -0.20
CA ASP A 645 -26.83 -19.78 -0.28
C ASP A 645 -27.36 -20.03 -1.71
N ALA A 646 -26.45 -20.03 -2.69
CA ALA A 646 -26.75 -20.35 -4.08
C ALA A 646 -26.10 -21.68 -4.48
N ILE A 647 -26.71 -22.37 -5.45
CA ILE A 647 -26.14 -23.57 -6.06
C ILE A 647 -25.99 -23.34 -7.55
N ILE A 648 -24.84 -23.74 -8.11
CA ILE A 648 -24.66 -23.89 -9.56
C ILE A 648 -24.16 -25.31 -9.84
N ASP A 649 -24.90 -26.05 -10.64
CA ASP A 649 -24.65 -27.47 -10.88
C ASP A 649 -24.73 -27.85 -12.37
N GLY A 650 -23.64 -28.40 -12.92
CA GLY A 650 -23.64 -29.04 -14.24
C GLY A 650 -23.47 -28.07 -15.42
N PHE A 651 -22.67 -27.01 -15.23
CA PHE A 651 -22.41 -26.01 -16.27
C PHE A 651 -20.95 -26.03 -16.75
N THR A 652 -20.74 -25.74 -18.03
CA THR A 652 -19.44 -25.27 -18.52
C THR A 652 -19.40 -23.75 -18.46
N ILE A 653 -18.37 -23.17 -17.84
CA ILE A 653 -18.19 -21.73 -17.64
C ILE A 653 -16.91 -21.32 -18.37
N THR A 654 -17.05 -20.49 -19.41
CA THR A 654 -15.96 -20.20 -20.36
C THR A 654 -15.97 -18.78 -20.89
N GLY A 655 -14.82 -18.34 -21.39
CA GLY A 655 -14.72 -17.09 -22.14
C GLY A 655 -14.77 -15.85 -21.26
N GLY A 656 -14.50 -15.94 -19.96
CA GLY A 656 -14.23 -14.75 -19.14
C GLY A 656 -12.84 -14.19 -19.39
N TYR A 657 -12.69 -12.87 -19.45
CA TYR A 657 -11.42 -12.19 -19.70
C TYR A 657 -11.26 -10.97 -18.79
N ALA A 658 -10.96 -11.22 -17.51
CA ALA A 658 -10.78 -10.23 -16.45
C ALA A 658 -9.39 -9.53 -16.53
N ASP A 659 -9.23 -8.62 -17.49
CA ASP A 659 -7.99 -7.87 -17.74
C ASP A 659 -8.03 -6.38 -17.34
N GLY A 660 -8.98 -5.98 -16.48
CA GLY A 660 -9.14 -4.59 -16.03
C GLY A 660 -7.84 -3.94 -15.54
N VAL A 661 -7.68 -2.64 -15.82
CA VAL A 661 -6.49 -1.85 -15.44
C VAL A 661 -6.57 -1.35 -13.99
N SER A 662 -5.46 -0.87 -13.41
CA SER A 662 -5.46 -0.35 -12.03
C SER A 662 -6.44 0.81 -11.89
N GLY A 663 -7.40 0.70 -10.96
CA GLY A 663 -8.49 1.66 -10.76
C GLY A 663 -9.87 1.07 -11.02
N GLU A 664 -9.97 -0.03 -11.78
CA GLU A 664 -11.20 -0.82 -11.92
C GLU A 664 -11.19 -1.96 -10.88
N THR A 665 -12.20 -1.96 -10.01
CA THR A 665 -12.11 -2.52 -8.64
C THR A 665 -12.21 -4.05 -8.56
N TYR A 666 -12.71 -4.71 -9.60
CA TYR A 666 -12.90 -6.17 -9.63
C TYR A 666 -12.67 -6.83 -11.00
N ASP A 667 -12.73 -6.07 -12.10
CA ASP A 667 -12.57 -6.53 -13.50
C ASP A 667 -11.23 -7.19 -13.86
N LYS A 668 -10.32 -7.32 -12.88
CA LYS A 668 -9.02 -8.00 -12.99
C LYS A 668 -8.99 -9.38 -12.30
N TYR A 669 -10.07 -9.81 -11.67
CA TYR A 669 -10.13 -10.99 -10.82
C TYR A 669 -11.19 -11.99 -11.31
N GLY A 670 -10.96 -13.30 -11.23
CA GLY A 670 -12.04 -14.29 -11.41
C GLY A 670 -12.72 -14.23 -12.78
N GLY A 671 -12.06 -14.70 -13.83
CA GLY A 671 -12.60 -14.64 -15.19
C GLY A 671 -13.87 -15.47 -15.35
N GLY A 672 -13.87 -16.71 -14.85
CA GLY A 672 -15.05 -17.57 -14.88
C GLY A 672 -16.08 -17.21 -13.81
N LEU A 673 -15.65 -17.16 -12.56
CA LEU A 673 -16.50 -16.90 -11.39
C LEU A 673 -15.80 -15.92 -10.45
N LEU A 674 -16.46 -14.79 -10.20
CA LEU A 674 -16.07 -13.84 -9.18
C LEU A 674 -16.93 -14.03 -7.93
N ASN A 675 -16.32 -14.46 -6.83
CA ASN A 675 -16.95 -14.44 -5.52
C ASN A 675 -16.41 -13.27 -4.70
N PHE A 676 -17.17 -12.18 -4.64
CA PHE A 676 -16.72 -10.93 -4.06
C PHE A 676 -17.87 -10.19 -3.36
N HIS A 677 -17.64 -9.72 -2.14
CA HIS A 677 -18.57 -8.83 -1.43
C HIS A 677 -18.08 -7.38 -1.58
N GLY A 678 -18.66 -6.62 -2.50
CA GLY A 678 -18.33 -5.21 -2.68
C GLY A 678 -18.91 -4.33 -1.57
N GLY A 679 -18.08 -3.54 -0.90
CA GLY A 679 -18.55 -2.27 -0.31
C GLY A 679 -18.32 -2.01 1.18
N ILE A 680 -17.45 -2.71 1.90
CA ILE A 680 -17.10 -2.29 3.27
C ILE A 680 -15.59 -2.51 3.56
N ARG A 681 -14.78 -1.44 3.39
CA ARG A 681 -13.44 -1.32 4.04
C ARG A 681 -13.53 -0.72 5.44
N ASP A 682 -14.70 -0.32 5.90
CA ASP A 682 -14.92 -0.06 7.32
C ASP A 682 -15.01 -1.41 8.03
N ILE A 683 -13.96 -1.84 8.70
CA ILE A 683 -14.12 -2.85 9.74
C ILE A 683 -14.57 -2.10 11.01
N PRO A 684 -15.87 -1.91 11.30
CA PRO A 684 -16.28 -1.85 12.67
C PRO A 684 -16.36 -3.30 13.14
N ILE A 685 -15.32 -3.75 13.83
CA ILE A 685 -15.45 -4.63 14.99
C ILE A 685 -16.49 -5.78 14.87
N LEU A 686 -16.02 -7.02 14.66
CA LEU A 686 -16.70 -8.28 15.04
C LEU A 686 -17.99 -8.68 14.29
N ASP A 687 -17.96 -8.81 12.96
CA ASP A 687 -18.93 -9.70 12.30
C ASP A 687 -18.29 -10.54 11.18
N TYR A 688 -17.93 -11.78 11.54
CA TYR A 688 -17.33 -12.77 10.64
C TYR A 688 -18.38 -13.59 9.86
N THR A 689 -19.67 -13.23 9.90
CA THR A 689 -20.76 -14.03 9.33
C THR A 689 -21.33 -13.52 8.01
N LEU A 690 -20.59 -12.68 7.27
CA LEU A 690 -21.02 -12.11 5.97
C LEU A 690 -20.27 -12.74 4.76
N GLY A 691 -19.81 -13.98 4.89
CA GLY A 691 -19.26 -14.76 3.78
C GLY A 691 -20.35 -15.20 2.80
N PHE A 692 -19.96 -15.50 1.56
CA PHE A 692 -20.80 -16.23 0.60
C PHE A 692 -20.46 -17.73 0.67
N ASP A 693 -21.45 -18.57 0.91
CA ASP A 693 -21.34 -20.05 0.97
C ASP A 693 -21.88 -20.67 -0.34
N LEU A 694 -21.33 -20.24 -1.47
CA LEU A 694 -21.72 -20.75 -2.81
C LEU A 694 -21.33 -22.22 -2.97
N ILE A 695 -22.27 -23.04 -3.45
CA ILE A 695 -22.01 -24.45 -3.79
C ILE A 695 -21.92 -24.60 -5.31
N VAL A 696 -20.81 -25.15 -5.78
CA VAL A 696 -20.50 -25.37 -7.19
C VAL A 696 -20.30 -26.87 -7.41
N ASN A 697 -21.18 -27.50 -8.19
CA ASN A 697 -21.17 -28.95 -8.41
C ASN A 697 -21.04 -29.29 -9.89
N ASN A 698 -20.25 -30.32 -10.24
CA ASN A 698 -20.23 -30.87 -11.61
C ASN A 698 -19.96 -29.82 -12.71
N CYS A 699 -19.25 -28.74 -12.38
CA CYS A 699 -19.00 -27.64 -13.29
C CYS A 699 -17.62 -27.76 -13.94
N THR A 700 -17.49 -27.27 -15.17
CA THR A 700 -16.20 -27.16 -15.87
C THR A 700 -15.89 -25.68 -16.11
N PHE A 701 -14.81 -25.18 -15.53
CA PHE A 701 -14.26 -23.87 -15.83
C PHE A 701 -13.15 -24.01 -16.86
N THR A 702 -13.31 -23.41 -18.04
CA THR A 702 -12.32 -23.54 -19.10
C THR A 702 -12.06 -22.27 -19.87
N GLN A 703 -10.81 -22.08 -20.32
CA GLN A 703 -10.42 -20.97 -21.19
C GLN A 703 -10.83 -19.60 -20.63
N ASN A 704 -10.73 -19.44 -19.31
CA ASN A 704 -10.94 -18.15 -18.65
C ASN A 704 -9.59 -17.50 -18.36
N TYR A 705 -9.58 -16.17 -18.44
CA TYR A 705 -8.42 -15.34 -18.17
C TYR A 705 -8.72 -14.33 -17.07
N ALA A 706 -7.76 -14.11 -16.16
CA ALA A 706 -7.81 -13.02 -15.19
C ALA A 706 -6.40 -12.50 -14.87
N GLN A 707 -6.27 -11.36 -14.20
CA GLN A 707 -4.99 -11.06 -13.53
C GLN A 707 -4.79 -11.98 -12.32
N THR A 708 -5.83 -12.26 -11.54
CA THR A 708 -5.75 -13.22 -10.41
C THR A 708 -6.95 -14.15 -10.40
N GLY A 709 -6.73 -15.46 -10.33
CA GLY A 709 -7.78 -16.48 -10.35
C GLY A 709 -8.43 -16.59 -11.72
N GLY A 710 -7.78 -17.26 -12.68
CA GLY A 710 -8.25 -17.29 -14.07
C GLY A 710 -9.67 -17.85 -14.21
N ALA A 711 -9.94 -18.97 -13.53
CA ALA A 711 -11.28 -19.52 -13.39
C ALA A 711 -12.07 -18.87 -12.25
N THR A 712 -11.52 -18.85 -11.03
CA THR A 712 -12.27 -18.39 -9.85
C THR A 712 -11.44 -17.47 -8.96
N TYR A 713 -12.08 -16.43 -8.42
CA TYR A 713 -11.49 -15.58 -7.39
C TYR A 713 -12.44 -15.45 -6.20
N THR A 714 -11.90 -15.66 -5.01
CA THR A 714 -12.64 -15.61 -3.74
C THR A 714 -11.96 -14.64 -2.78
N PHE A 715 -12.74 -13.73 -2.19
CA PHE A 715 -12.24 -12.68 -1.29
C PHE A 715 -13.13 -12.49 -0.06
N HIS A 716 -12.51 -12.22 1.10
CA HIS A 716 -13.15 -11.81 2.36
C HIS A 716 -14.24 -12.76 2.89
N GLY A 717 -13.83 -13.78 3.64
CA GLY A 717 -14.71 -14.59 4.49
C GLY A 717 -15.71 -15.51 3.77
N GLY A 718 -15.68 -15.57 2.43
CA GLY A 718 -16.44 -16.57 1.68
C GLY A 718 -15.91 -17.99 1.88
N ASN A 719 -16.81 -18.97 1.92
CA ASN A 719 -16.49 -20.39 2.09
C ASN A 719 -17.12 -21.23 0.96
N PRO A 720 -16.80 -20.95 -0.31
CA PRO A 720 -17.40 -21.70 -1.41
C PRO A 720 -16.94 -23.16 -1.40
N GLU A 721 -17.86 -24.06 -1.74
CA GLU A 721 -17.60 -25.49 -1.87
C GLU A 721 -17.70 -25.92 -3.34
N TYR A 722 -16.62 -26.47 -3.87
CA TYR A 722 -16.51 -27.00 -5.22
C TYR A 722 -16.45 -28.52 -5.15
N THR A 723 -17.45 -29.22 -5.71
CA THR A 723 -17.48 -30.69 -5.75
C THR A 723 -17.55 -31.20 -7.19
N ASN A 724 -16.71 -32.18 -7.52
CA ASN A 724 -16.67 -32.83 -8.83
C ASN A 724 -16.54 -31.80 -9.98
N CYS A 725 -15.73 -30.77 -9.77
CA CYS A 725 -15.50 -29.69 -10.74
C CYS A 725 -14.16 -29.86 -11.47
N THR A 726 -14.11 -29.40 -12.71
CA THR A 726 -12.89 -29.39 -13.53
C THR A 726 -12.49 -27.97 -13.86
N PHE A 727 -11.25 -27.59 -13.59
CA PHE A 727 -10.63 -26.33 -13.96
C PHE A 727 -9.54 -26.61 -15.00
N VAL A 728 -9.81 -26.31 -16.27
CA VAL A 728 -8.95 -26.71 -17.39
C VAL A 728 -8.61 -25.58 -18.35
N ASP A 729 -7.35 -25.44 -18.74
CA ASP A 729 -6.88 -24.43 -19.69
C ASP A 729 -7.22 -22.98 -19.25
N ASN A 730 -7.19 -22.68 -17.95
CA ASN A 730 -7.37 -21.32 -17.45
C ASN A 730 -6.03 -20.62 -17.28
N THR A 731 -6.02 -19.30 -17.47
CA THR A 731 -4.80 -18.48 -17.43
C THR A 731 -4.93 -17.31 -16.48
N ALA A 732 -3.89 -17.06 -15.68
CA ALA A 732 -3.81 -15.83 -14.89
C ALA A 732 -2.39 -15.29 -14.75
N LYS A 733 -2.22 -14.14 -14.08
CA LYS A 733 -0.90 -13.76 -13.54
C LYS A 733 -0.61 -14.51 -12.24
N TYR A 734 -1.62 -14.67 -11.39
CA TYR A 734 -1.58 -15.41 -10.13
C TYR A 734 -2.74 -16.39 -10.03
N GLY A 735 -2.49 -17.67 -9.74
CA GLY A 735 -3.55 -18.69 -9.62
C GLY A 735 -4.23 -18.94 -10.96
N GLY A 736 -3.61 -19.73 -11.85
CA GLY A 736 -4.11 -19.93 -13.21
C GLY A 736 -5.55 -20.42 -13.27
N ALA A 737 -5.97 -21.24 -12.30
CA ALA A 737 -7.35 -21.61 -12.06
C ALA A 737 -7.98 -20.79 -10.92
N SER A 738 -7.54 -20.96 -9.67
CA SER A 738 -8.20 -20.35 -8.51
C SER A 738 -7.29 -19.44 -7.70
N ALA A 739 -7.89 -18.43 -7.07
CA ALA A 739 -7.22 -17.59 -6.08
C ALA A 739 -8.13 -17.34 -4.87
N ASP A 740 -7.63 -17.66 -3.68
CA ASP A 740 -8.30 -17.48 -2.39
C ASP A 740 -7.53 -16.44 -1.57
N VAL A 741 -8.22 -15.37 -1.16
CA VAL A 741 -7.59 -14.21 -0.52
C VAL A 741 -8.41 -13.69 0.65
N ALA A 742 -7.74 -13.14 1.66
CA ALA A 742 -8.35 -12.37 2.73
C ALA A 742 -9.31 -13.17 3.63
N GLY A 743 -8.79 -14.25 4.24
CA GLY A 743 -9.57 -15.04 5.22
C GLY A 743 -10.70 -15.88 4.63
N SER A 744 -10.72 -16.10 3.31
CA SER A 744 -11.63 -17.05 2.66
C SER A 744 -11.28 -18.50 2.98
N ASN A 745 -12.27 -19.39 3.06
CA ASN A 745 -12.06 -20.84 3.29
C ASN A 745 -12.68 -21.68 2.18
N SER A 746 -12.08 -21.69 1.00
CA SER A 746 -12.59 -22.47 -0.13
C SER A 746 -12.33 -23.97 0.05
N VAL A 747 -13.33 -24.79 -0.26
CA VAL A 747 -13.26 -26.26 -0.17
C VAL A 747 -13.41 -26.86 -1.55
N TYR A 748 -12.51 -27.77 -1.90
CA TYR A 748 -12.48 -28.48 -3.17
C TYR A 748 -12.50 -29.99 -2.91
N VAL A 749 -13.49 -30.69 -3.47
CA VAL A 749 -13.70 -32.13 -3.28
C VAL A 749 -13.85 -32.80 -4.64
N ASP A 750 -13.09 -33.84 -4.90
CA ASP A 750 -13.14 -34.59 -6.16
C ASP A 750 -12.91 -33.69 -7.41
N CYS A 751 -12.07 -32.66 -7.27
CA CYS A 751 -11.81 -31.68 -8.34
C CYS A 751 -10.56 -31.98 -9.17
N ASP A 752 -10.61 -31.61 -10.44
CA ASP A 752 -9.48 -31.71 -11.38
C ASP A 752 -8.99 -30.31 -11.78
N PHE A 753 -7.69 -30.04 -11.65
CA PHE A 753 -7.00 -28.83 -12.10
C PHE A 753 -5.99 -29.21 -13.17
N LEU A 754 -6.33 -28.98 -14.44
CA LEU A 754 -5.63 -29.52 -15.60
C LEU A 754 -5.11 -28.39 -16.49
N ASP A 755 -3.84 -28.44 -16.89
CA ASP A 755 -3.29 -27.57 -17.93
C ASP A 755 -3.51 -26.05 -17.68
N ASN A 756 -3.58 -25.62 -16.40
CA ASN A 756 -3.73 -24.20 -16.07
C ASN A 756 -2.36 -23.51 -16.04
N TYR A 757 -2.34 -22.23 -16.40
CA TYR A 757 -1.12 -21.44 -16.52
C TYR A 757 -1.17 -20.15 -15.70
N ALA A 758 -0.13 -19.90 -14.91
CA ALA A 758 0.09 -18.61 -14.27
C ALA A 758 1.39 -17.97 -14.77
N LEU A 759 1.33 -16.70 -15.18
CA LEU A 759 2.53 -15.96 -15.59
C LEU A 759 3.56 -15.87 -14.46
N TYR A 760 3.10 -15.68 -13.22
CA TYR A 760 3.97 -15.54 -12.05
C TYR A 760 3.87 -16.73 -11.11
N LYS A 761 2.78 -16.89 -10.36
CA LYS A 761 2.76 -17.82 -9.21
C LYS A 761 1.47 -18.63 -9.14
N GLY A 762 1.59 -19.90 -8.75
CA GLY A 762 0.47 -20.81 -8.58
C GLY A 762 -0.16 -21.17 -9.92
N GLY A 763 0.45 -22.10 -10.67
CA GLY A 763 -0.03 -22.45 -12.01
C GLY A 763 -1.50 -22.90 -12.03
N ALA A 764 -1.96 -23.53 -10.95
CA ALA A 764 -3.37 -23.77 -10.68
C ALA A 764 -3.91 -22.81 -9.61
N THR A 765 -3.33 -22.80 -8.40
CA THR A 765 -3.95 -22.16 -7.24
C THR A 765 -3.02 -21.21 -6.52
N PHE A 766 -3.60 -20.11 -6.02
CA PHE A 766 -2.90 -19.08 -5.26
C PHE A 766 -3.68 -18.75 -3.98
N THR A 767 -3.07 -18.96 -2.81
CA THR A 767 -3.71 -18.74 -1.50
C THR A 767 -2.96 -17.65 -0.73
N ASP A 768 -3.69 -16.63 -0.26
CA ASP A 768 -3.06 -15.44 0.33
C ASP A 768 -3.87 -14.70 1.40
N TYR A 769 -3.20 -13.83 2.15
CA TYR A 769 -3.74 -12.88 3.11
C TYR A 769 -4.65 -13.57 4.15
N GLY A 770 -4.13 -14.57 4.86
CA GLY A 770 -4.89 -15.32 5.86
C GLY A 770 -5.96 -16.29 5.32
N ALA A 771 -6.05 -16.52 4.00
CA ALA A 771 -6.99 -17.47 3.40
C ALA A 771 -6.60 -18.95 3.62
N MET A 772 -7.59 -19.84 3.62
CA MET A 772 -7.41 -21.29 3.70
C MET A 772 -7.99 -21.96 2.44
N SER A 773 -7.20 -22.80 1.78
CA SER A 773 -7.69 -23.63 0.66
C SER A 773 -7.60 -25.12 1.04
N LEU A 774 -8.74 -25.81 1.02
CA LEU A 774 -8.86 -27.21 1.45
C LEU A 774 -9.14 -28.11 0.24
N PHE A 775 -8.29 -29.08 -0.04
CA PHE A 775 -8.40 -29.98 -1.17
C PHE A 775 -8.50 -31.44 -0.71
N TYR A 776 -9.56 -32.12 -1.14
CA TYR A 776 -9.85 -33.52 -0.84
C TYR A 776 -10.02 -34.31 -2.13
N ASN A 777 -9.20 -35.35 -2.32
CA ASN A 777 -9.23 -36.21 -3.50
C ASN A 777 -9.16 -35.42 -4.81
N CYS A 778 -8.29 -34.39 -4.87
CA CYS A 778 -8.12 -33.54 -6.05
C CYS A 778 -6.93 -33.98 -6.90
N ASN A 779 -6.99 -33.71 -8.20
CA ASN A 779 -5.88 -33.91 -9.15
C ASN A 779 -5.37 -32.57 -9.67
N PHE A 780 -4.06 -32.36 -9.63
CA PHE A 780 -3.36 -31.22 -10.23
C PHE A 780 -2.40 -31.76 -11.28
N GLU A 781 -2.78 -31.67 -12.54
CA GLU A 781 -2.01 -32.25 -13.65
C GLU A 781 -1.60 -31.19 -14.67
N SER A 782 -0.31 -31.20 -15.03
CA SER A 782 0.26 -30.38 -16.10
C SER A 782 0.04 -28.86 -15.93
N ASN A 783 -0.09 -28.37 -14.69
CA ASN A 783 -0.18 -26.94 -14.44
C ASN A 783 1.21 -26.30 -14.50
N GLU A 784 1.28 -25.07 -15.00
CA GLU A 784 2.54 -24.35 -15.22
C GLU A 784 2.54 -22.96 -14.61
N SER A 785 3.65 -22.62 -13.95
CA SER A 785 3.93 -21.31 -13.39
C SER A 785 5.23 -20.75 -13.98
N GLY A 786 5.19 -19.50 -14.46
CA GLY A 786 6.39 -18.82 -14.97
C GLY A 786 7.47 -18.58 -13.91
N THR A 787 7.09 -18.54 -12.62
CA THR A 787 8.06 -18.42 -11.50
C THR A 787 7.89 -19.56 -10.50
N ALA A 788 6.99 -19.48 -9.53
CA ALA A 788 6.95 -20.45 -8.42
C ALA A 788 5.58 -21.11 -8.19
N GLY A 789 5.60 -22.31 -7.62
CA GLY A 789 4.41 -23.11 -7.35
C GLY A 789 3.75 -23.58 -8.65
N GLY A 790 4.27 -24.63 -9.27
CA GLY A 790 3.78 -25.10 -10.57
C GLY A 790 2.30 -25.47 -10.58
N ALA A 791 1.80 -26.04 -9.48
CA ALA A 791 0.36 -26.12 -9.21
C ALA A 791 -0.06 -25.09 -8.15
N ILE A 792 0.52 -25.16 -6.96
CA ILE A 792 0.01 -24.44 -5.78
C ILE A 792 1.07 -23.46 -5.26
N TYR A 793 0.67 -22.21 -5.00
CA TYR A 793 1.50 -21.23 -4.31
C TYR A 793 0.76 -20.68 -3.09
N VAL A 794 1.43 -20.69 -1.94
CA VAL A 794 0.89 -20.21 -0.67
C VAL A 794 1.82 -19.13 -0.13
N LEU A 795 1.23 -17.99 0.24
CA LEU A 795 1.92 -16.84 0.81
C LEU A 795 1.03 -16.25 1.88
N ASP A 796 1.56 -15.88 3.03
CA ASP A 796 0.77 -15.18 4.03
C ASP A 796 1.19 -13.71 4.19
N ARG A 797 0.45 -12.81 3.57
CA ARG A 797 0.63 -11.36 3.74
C ARG A 797 -0.05 -10.77 4.99
N ALA A 798 -0.87 -11.55 5.70
CA ALA A 798 -1.72 -11.01 6.78
C ALA A 798 -1.09 -11.11 8.18
N SER A 799 -0.24 -12.10 8.44
CA SER A 799 0.38 -12.30 9.77
C SER A 799 1.54 -11.37 10.12
N GLN A 800 1.98 -10.49 9.22
CA GLN A 800 3.00 -9.47 9.55
C GLN A 800 2.51 -8.44 10.60
N GLU A 801 1.21 -8.43 10.95
CA GLU A 801 0.63 -7.52 11.97
C GLU A 801 0.39 -8.16 13.37
N ILE A 802 0.64 -9.47 13.62
CA ILE A 802 0.29 -10.09 14.94
C ILE A 802 1.42 -10.91 15.57
N GLY A 803 1.99 -10.38 16.66
CA GLY A 803 3.05 -11.00 17.46
C GLY A 803 2.61 -12.06 18.49
N ASN A 804 1.80 -13.04 18.10
CA ASN A 804 1.45 -14.17 18.99
C ASN A 804 2.10 -15.48 18.53
N GLU A 805 2.93 -16.07 19.39
CA GLU A 805 3.38 -17.46 19.27
C GLU A 805 2.19 -18.40 19.47
N MET A 806 1.71 -19.01 18.38
CA MET A 806 0.75 -20.12 18.44
C MET A 806 1.50 -21.44 18.68
N ASP A 807 1.09 -22.20 19.71
CA ASP A 807 1.58 -23.57 19.94
C ASP A 807 0.82 -24.55 19.05
N PHE A 808 1.38 -24.81 17.88
CA PHE A 808 0.79 -25.61 16.81
C PHE A 808 0.74 -27.12 17.07
N HIS A 809 1.14 -27.61 18.26
CA HIS A 809 0.81 -28.98 18.71
C HIS A 809 -0.70 -29.20 18.92
N LEU A 810 -1.52 -28.16 18.84
CA LEU A 810 -2.97 -28.21 18.99
C LEU A 810 -3.75 -28.37 17.66
N ILE A 811 -3.10 -28.36 16.49
CA ILE A 811 -3.75 -28.54 15.16
C ILE A 811 -4.11 -30.03 14.85
N ASP A 812 -4.26 -30.87 15.87
CA ASP A 812 -4.60 -32.29 15.67
C ASP A 812 -6.12 -32.50 15.52
N ASP A 813 -6.96 -31.69 16.19
CA ASP A 813 -8.40 -31.98 16.34
C ASP A 813 -9.37 -30.77 16.24
N THR A 814 -8.90 -29.52 16.04
CA THR A 814 -9.77 -28.32 16.05
C THR A 814 -9.54 -27.36 14.88
N TRP A 815 -9.31 -27.88 13.66
CA TRP A 815 -9.13 -27.10 12.43
C TRP A 815 -10.21 -26.02 12.21
N PHE A 816 -11.44 -26.26 12.71
CA PHE A 816 -12.59 -25.35 12.64
C PHE A 816 -12.61 -24.21 13.68
N ASN A 817 -11.64 -24.14 14.60
CA ASN A 817 -11.56 -23.13 15.66
C ASN A 817 -10.41 -22.14 15.47
N LEU A 818 -9.76 -22.13 14.31
CA LEU A 818 -8.67 -21.20 14.02
C LEU A 818 -9.28 -19.80 13.79
N THR A 819 -9.00 -18.87 14.71
CA THR A 819 -9.43 -17.47 14.63
C THR A 819 -8.31 -16.52 14.20
N ASP A 820 -7.10 -17.02 13.91
CA ASP A 820 -5.91 -16.20 13.60
C ASP A 820 -5.24 -16.55 12.24
N ILE A 821 -5.60 -15.78 11.21
CA ILE A 821 -4.85 -15.03 10.15
C ILE A 821 -3.61 -15.58 9.39
N TYR A 822 -3.28 -16.88 9.39
CA TYR A 822 -2.23 -17.38 8.48
C TYR A 822 -2.77 -18.04 7.21
N SER A 823 -2.24 -17.68 6.04
CA SER A 823 -2.56 -18.39 4.81
C SER A 823 -2.13 -19.85 4.87
N SER A 824 -3.05 -20.75 4.51
CA SER A 824 -2.79 -22.19 4.63
C SER A 824 -3.44 -23.03 3.55
N VAL A 825 -2.80 -24.17 3.25
CA VAL A 825 -3.33 -25.19 2.34
C VAL A 825 -3.40 -26.55 3.04
N TYR A 826 -4.51 -27.25 2.85
CA TYR A 826 -4.68 -28.64 3.27
C TYR A 826 -4.87 -29.53 2.05
N LEU A 827 -4.08 -30.60 1.94
CA LEU A 827 -4.19 -31.62 0.91
C LEU A 827 -4.43 -32.98 1.57
N GLU A 828 -5.51 -33.66 1.17
CA GLU A 828 -5.79 -35.05 1.53
C GLU A 828 -6.14 -35.85 0.28
N ASP A 829 -5.51 -37.00 0.11
CA ASP A 829 -5.73 -37.91 -1.04
C ASP A 829 -5.51 -37.24 -2.40
N CYS A 830 -4.65 -36.22 -2.48
CA CYS A 830 -4.44 -35.43 -3.69
C CYS A 830 -3.28 -35.95 -4.57
N ASN A 831 -3.38 -35.75 -5.88
CA ASN A 831 -2.32 -36.05 -6.85
C ASN A 831 -1.80 -34.75 -7.47
N LEU A 832 -0.48 -34.54 -7.44
CA LEU A 832 0.20 -33.42 -8.08
C LEU A 832 1.20 -34.00 -9.08
N VAL A 833 0.82 -34.01 -10.35
CA VAL A 833 1.51 -34.75 -11.41
C VAL A 833 1.92 -33.83 -12.56
N ASN A 834 3.16 -33.94 -13.04
CA ASN A 834 3.67 -33.21 -14.20
C ASN A 834 3.58 -31.67 -14.12
N ASN A 835 3.50 -31.08 -12.92
CA ASN A 835 3.44 -29.64 -12.78
C ASN A 835 4.83 -29.01 -12.93
N THR A 836 4.90 -27.79 -13.46
CA THR A 836 6.16 -27.12 -13.79
C THR A 836 6.21 -25.70 -13.26
N ALA A 837 7.34 -25.32 -12.66
CA ALA A 837 7.62 -23.95 -12.22
C ALA A 837 8.95 -23.44 -12.80
N GLY A 838 8.99 -22.20 -13.29
CA GLY A 838 10.19 -21.58 -13.86
C GLY A 838 11.33 -21.31 -12.85
N SER A 839 10.99 -21.23 -11.56
CA SER A 839 11.90 -21.04 -10.43
C SER A 839 11.66 -22.08 -9.34
N ASN A 840 10.71 -21.90 -8.42
CA ASN A 840 10.66 -22.64 -7.15
C ASN A 840 9.42 -23.51 -7.02
N GLY A 841 9.54 -24.72 -6.47
CA GLY A 841 8.40 -25.57 -6.13
C GLY A 841 7.63 -26.05 -7.36
N GLY A 842 8.15 -27.06 -8.05
CA GLY A 842 7.57 -27.58 -9.30
C GLY A 842 6.12 -28.03 -9.16
N ALA A 843 5.71 -28.48 -7.97
CA ALA A 843 4.31 -28.72 -7.63
C ALA A 843 3.80 -27.62 -6.70
N MET A 844 4.49 -27.37 -5.59
CA MET A 844 4.00 -26.53 -4.51
C MET A 844 5.11 -25.67 -3.91
N TYR A 845 4.81 -24.41 -3.65
CA TYR A 845 5.69 -23.51 -2.93
C TYR A 845 4.95 -22.80 -1.79
N VAL A 846 5.46 -22.99 -0.58
CA VAL A 846 4.92 -22.43 0.68
C VAL A 846 5.92 -21.39 1.18
N TYR A 847 5.49 -20.14 1.25
CA TYR A 847 6.37 -18.99 1.42
C TYR A 847 5.88 -18.04 2.52
N GLU A 848 6.80 -17.42 3.26
CA GLU A 848 6.55 -16.29 4.17
C GLU A 848 5.49 -16.58 5.24
N ALA A 849 5.94 -17.26 6.31
CA ALA A 849 5.13 -17.65 7.47
C ALA A 849 3.84 -18.45 7.18
N SER A 850 3.61 -18.87 5.94
CA SER A 850 2.45 -19.66 5.53
C SER A 850 2.59 -21.15 5.86
N TYR A 851 1.46 -21.87 5.81
CA TYR A 851 1.37 -23.25 6.24
C TYR A 851 0.85 -24.19 5.17
N ALA A 852 1.34 -25.43 5.19
CA ALA A 852 0.69 -26.52 4.47
C ALA A 852 0.63 -27.80 5.31
N LYS A 853 -0.45 -28.56 5.15
CA LYS A 853 -0.58 -29.92 5.68
C LYS A 853 -0.98 -30.85 4.55
N ILE A 854 -0.21 -31.92 4.39
CA ILE A 854 -0.28 -32.84 3.26
C ILE A 854 -0.41 -34.26 3.80
N VAL A 855 -1.49 -34.94 3.42
CA VAL A 855 -1.88 -36.25 3.92
C VAL A 855 -2.16 -37.18 2.74
N ASN A 856 -1.61 -38.39 2.76
CA ASN A 856 -1.84 -39.46 1.79
C ASN A 856 -1.84 -39.00 0.31
N SER A 857 -0.94 -38.08 -0.04
CA SER A 857 -0.91 -37.45 -1.36
C SER A 857 0.26 -37.95 -2.22
N ASN A 858 0.22 -37.70 -3.53
CA ASN A 858 1.27 -38.11 -4.48
C ASN A 858 1.84 -36.90 -5.22
N PHE A 859 3.18 -36.80 -5.25
CA PHE A 859 3.93 -35.80 -5.99
C PHE A 859 4.78 -36.52 -7.04
N GLU A 860 4.35 -36.50 -8.30
CA GLU A 860 5.00 -37.25 -9.38
C GLU A 860 5.43 -36.37 -10.55
N SER A 861 6.69 -36.52 -10.99
CA SER A 861 7.21 -35.89 -12.21
C SER A 861 7.10 -34.35 -12.28
N ASN A 862 7.08 -33.68 -11.13
CA ASN A 862 7.04 -32.23 -11.07
C ASN A 862 8.45 -31.63 -11.27
N THR A 863 8.52 -30.49 -11.95
CA THR A 863 9.79 -29.90 -12.38
C THR A 863 9.93 -28.43 -11.99
N SER A 864 11.05 -28.07 -11.37
CA SER A 864 11.47 -26.68 -11.16
C SER A 864 12.99 -26.56 -11.16
N VAL A 865 13.55 -25.41 -10.76
CA VAL A 865 15.00 -25.28 -10.59
C VAL A 865 15.51 -25.92 -9.29
N ASP A 866 14.63 -26.21 -8.34
CA ASP A 866 15.00 -26.51 -6.95
C ASP A 866 14.40 -27.79 -6.36
N ALA A 867 13.08 -27.95 -6.27
CA ALA A 867 12.39 -29.15 -5.79
C ALA A 867 10.90 -29.15 -6.18
N ALA A 868 10.23 -30.30 -6.09
CA ALA A 868 8.78 -30.37 -6.29
C ALA A 868 7.98 -29.62 -5.20
N LEU A 869 8.35 -29.80 -3.92
CA LEU A 869 7.74 -29.11 -2.78
C LEU A 869 8.80 -28.26 -2.06
N VAL A 870 8.53 -26.97 -1.92
CA VAL A 870 9.45 -26.04 -1.28
C VAL A 870 8.76 -25.30 -0.14
N ALA A 871 9.44 -25.22 1.01
CA ALA A 871 9.10 -24.32 2.11
C ALA A 871 10.20 -23.25 2.25
N ASN A 872 9.84 -21.98 2.38
CA ASN A 872 10.82 -20.91 2.50
C ASN A 872 10.31 -19.71 3.32
N ASN A 873 11.24 -18.97 3.92
CA ASN A 873 10.99 -17.75 4.70
C ASN A 873 9.98 -17.97 5.84
N ASP A 874 10.39 -18.70 6.88
CA ASP A 874 9.55 -19.04 8.06
C ASP A 874 8.27 -19.87 7.76
N ALA A 875 8.09 -20.36 6.52
CA ALA A 875 7.00 -21.27 6.17
C ALA A 875 7.11 -22.65 6.86
N THR A 876 5.97 -23.29 7.12
CA THR A 876 5.93 -24.62 7.74
C THR A 876 5.07 -25.60 6.94
N VAL A 877 5.62 -26.79 6.67
CA VAL A 877 4.90 -27.87 5.97
C VAL A 877 4.88 -29.13 6.80
N TYR A 878 3.69 -29.73 6.98
CA TYR A 878 3.49 -31.03 7.60
C TYR A 878 3.22 -32.09 6.54
N LEU A 879 4.00 -33.17 6.56
CA LEU A 879 3.87 -34.34 5.70
C LEU A 879 3.66 -35.58 6.55
N ASP A 880 2.73 -36.44 6.14
CA ASP A 880 2.59 -37.77 6.74
C ASP A 880 3.59 -38.78 6.14
N ASP A 881 3.75 -39.93 6.82
CA ASP A 881 4.58 -41.05 6.36
C ASP A 881 4.03 -41.80 5.12
N ILE A 882 2.84 -41.44 4.63
CA ILE A 882 2.15 -42.13 3.52
C ILE A 882 2.32 -41.36 2.21
N THR A 883 2.47 -40.04 2.26
CA THR A 883 2.67 -39.19 1.09
C THR A 883 3.89 -39.65 0.28
N THR A 884 3.71 -39.76 -1.04
CA THR A 884 4.71 -40.32 -1.95
C THR A 884 5.29 -39.26 -2.88
N PHE A 885 6.58 -39.43 -3.18
CA PHE A 885 7.29 -38.61 -4.16
C PHE A 885 7.97 -39.53 -5.17
N SER A 886 7.84 -39.23 -6.47
CA SER A 886 8.50 -40.00 -7.50
C SER A 886 8.83 -39.14 -8.72
N THR A 887 9.99 -39.43 -9.34
CA THR A 887 10.43 -38.84 -10.62
C THR A 887 10.44 -37.31 -10.70
N ASN A 888 10.42 -36.60 -9.57
CA ASN A 888 10.53 -35.14 -9.51
C ASN A 888 11.95 -34.67 -9.86
N SER A 889 12.05 -33.45 -10.40
CA SER A 889 13.33 -32.86 -10.83
C SER A 889 13.51 -31.44 -10.28
N PRO A 890 14.68 -31.12 -9.67
CA PRO A 890 15.85 -32.00 -9.46
C PRO A 890 15.75 -32.90 -8.21
N GLN A 891 14.83 -32.62 -7.30
CA GLN A 891 14.62 -33.37 -6.05
C GLN A 891 13.17 -33.22 -5.55
N ASP A 892 12.79 -33.98 -4.52
CA ASP A 892 11.42 -34.03 -4.01
C ASP A 892 11.06 -32.82 -3.14
N THR A 893 11.87 -32.52 -2.12
CA THR A 893 11.59 -31.46 -1.15
C THR A 893 12.79 -30.55 -0.90
N LEU A 894 12.51 -29.29 -0.50
CA LEU A 894 13.52 -28.33 -0.09
C LEU A 894 12.98 -27.36 0.96
N SER A 895 13.78 -27.08 1.99
CA SER A 895 13.48 -26.08 3.03
C SER A 895 14.60 -25.04 3.07
N GLN A 896 14.24 -23.76 3.15
CA GLN A 896 15.13 -22.61 3.14
C GLN A 896 14.72 -21.53 4.16
N GLN A 897 15.65 -20.65 4.54
CA GLN A 897 15.42 -19.47 5.40
C GLN A 897 14.44 -19.73 6.58
N LYS A 898 14.90 -20.50 7.57
CA LYS A 898 14.16 -20.82 8.81
C LYS A 898 12.81 -21.52 8.64
N SER A 899 12.45 -21.97 7.44
CA SER A 899 11.29 -22.84 7.24
C SER A 899 11.53 -24.25 7.79
N GLU A 900 10.44 -25.01 7.96
CA GLU A 900 10.48 -26.40 8.38
C GLU A 900 9.57 -27.28 7.51
N ILE A 901 10.08 -28.47 7.15
CA ILE A 901 9.28 -29.56 6.61
C ILE A 901 9.31 -30.70 7.65
N ILE A 902 8.16 -30.97 8.26
CA ILE A 902 8.01 -31.87 9.39
C ILE A 902 7.32 -33.16 8.93
N TYR A 903 8.03 -34.29 9.04
CA TYR A 903 7.51 -35.62 8.78
C TYR A 903 6.88 -36.19 10.07
N LYS A 904 5.59 -36.54 10.03
CA LYS A 904 4.81 -37.05 11.18
C LYS A 904 4.28 -38.45 10.99
#